data_AF-A0A8I1IFA7-F1
#
_entry.id   AF-A0A8I1IFA7-F1
#
_cell.length_a   1.000
_cell.length_b   1.000
_cell.length_c   1.000
_cell.angle_alpha   90.00
_cell.angle_beta   90.00
_cell.angle_gamma   90.00
#
_symmetry.space_group_name_H-M   'P 1'
#
loop_
_entity.id
_entity.type
_entity.pdbx_description
1 polymer ?
#
loop_
_entity_poly.entity_id
_entity_poly.type
_entity_poly.pdbx_seq_one_letter_code
_entity_poly.pdbx_strand_id
1 'polypeptide(L)'
;MKASQLIYTSWKNGDSPNKGYMVYSKSQDISDSEVDDIKKVMKYVPPLSLSPTPTQEEITADFPYNFAYFRLNSGRVCISLATYLGKDYSNRYGNYLIYALVLDEEDLDQYPVEFFGENFMKNSMTDEELNASSPVPPLPVIDIEEVGNIVTDDVVIDFVNDHQKEVEYFISAVLESRKENVPFYLNDTRENIILWIAIIQKLFSVSVAKHIYFSSYVYEPSRFVEKGLNGSPIEIDLLGVRSDNDEFDYATNTNNSNQIIMDCVNHITTKDIETLDIARDLTEDYSLGMDTIYEFGDFLDAVGYSKFDYNLVYLYSLFKLNKYKKLNYNELKPILEFAYNNINDEQNTEIARNVLNLIKDNIETINLNDVNILMKYLYKYAGYMAYSLHSIFFDLISRLIEENGIESANELVNQIKSELPVSFDEIKTYFVSPEEQDREKVYLKDNPNINLNIWFSSFILNEFVIDGTVENELSELLDICLQNLAQEENAIDCLEQILKLCKNDVKLESYIINTVYQFANNKSDFATRLGDWLSSSDNDHAQSILNTLMLNGSTMQLAVNIESQYIQKASNKSEAFWDFYDNHKEYFGKGKDLDLSNILDAYLNGDITDKDALEILHKIDISFLVKYSRINDILSIFESEDVNALLSIDTDDLYKMGDIIQTAKIGETFPKIYIVAISKNTLDLVKHNEDFSKLIIRFPDYVSLLDKKDYRSYLNEFLARFLGYVSSEKELVALFNKFSSDTYEKYFYKQYTDDLKIIKKVSEARWMDLLVYTCLAIILNEDEVVEKYTPDFNHYLKKLKPEEFSKVERKTEVKLPPNIDTKFFEKALEKESFTDKVGRFFRR
;
A
#
# COMPACT_ATOMS: atom_id res chain seq x y z
N MET A 1 -52.05 -25.62 33.63
CA MET A 1 -52.28 -26.07 32.23
C MET A 1 -53.34 -27.18 32.19
N LYS A 2 -54.07 -27.36 31.08
CA LYS A 2 -55.08 -28.43 30.97
C LYS A 2 -54.64 -29.55 30.04
N ALA A 3 -54.77 -30.80 30.49
CA ALA A 3 -54.38 -31.96 29.70
C ALA A 3 -55.49 -33.03 29.63
N SER A 4 -55.67 -33.58 28.44
CA SER A 4 -56.62 -34.65 28.16
C SER A 4 -55.91 -35.99 28.29
N GLN A 5 -56.59 -37.00 28.84
CA GLN A 5 -55.95 -38.24 29.26
C GLN A 5 -56.33 -39.43 28.37
N LEU A 6 -55.40 -40.34 28.14
CA LEU A 6 -55.63 -41.63 27.47
C LEU A 6 -54.96 -42.76 28.25
N ILE A 7 -55.70 -43.86 28.49
CA ILE A 7 -55.19 -45.12 29.00
C ILE A 7 -55.41 -46.20 27.95
N TYR A 8 -54.35 -46.90 27.57
CA TYR A 8 -54.39 -48.04 26.64
C TYR A 8 -53.65 -49.23 27.24
N THR A 9 -54.31 -50.39 27.30
CA THR A 9 -53.74 -51.63 27.85
C THR A 9 -54.54 -52.85 27.42
N SER A 10 -54.05 -54.06 27.71
CA SER A 10 -54.83 -55.29 27.53
C SER A 10 -55.78 -55.50 28.71
N TRP A 11 -57.10 -55.52 28.44
CA TRP A 11 -58.14 -55.56 29.48
C TRP A 11 -59.25 -56.57 29.15
N LYS A 12 -59.70 -57.31 30.18
CA LYS A 12 -60.60 -58.46 30.05
C LYS A 12 -61.99 -58.08 29.54
N ASN A 13 -62.50 -56.94 29.99
CA ASN A 13 -63.93 -56.60 29.90
C ASN A 13 -64.24 -55.60 28.78
N GLY A 14 -63.26 -55.11 28.02
CA GLY A 14 -63.52 -54.03 27.06
C GLY A 14 -64.26 -54.45 25.78
N ASP A 15 -64.92 -53.47 25.17
CA ASP A 15 -65.90 -53.64 24.08
C ASP A 15 -65.25 -53.76 22.68
N SER A 16 -64.00 -54.23 22.58
CA SER A 16 -63.32 -54.43 21.30
C SER A 16 -63.71 -55.76 20.64
N PRO A 17 -64.07 -55.78 19.34
CA PRO A 17 -64.30 -57.03 18.60
C PRO A 17 -63.04 -57.91 18.49
N ASN A 18 -61.86 -57.32 18.68
CA ASN A 18 -60.59 -58.03 18.78
C ASN A 18 -60.15 -58.09 20.25
N LYS A 19 -60.07 -59.30 20.81
CA LYS A 19 -59.49 -59.54 22.14
C LYS A 19 -58.00 -59.17 22.15
N GLY A 20 -57.53 -58.41 23.14
CA GLY A 20 -56.16 -57.94 23.27
C GLY A 20 -56.05 -56.50 23.77
N TYR A 21 -55.07 -55.74 23.26
CA TYR A 21 -54.88 -54.33 23.61
C TYR A 21 -56.00 -53.44 23.07
N MET A 22 -56.48 -52.51 23.90
CA MET A 22 -57.53 -51.56 23.55
C MET A 22 -57.44 -50.30 24.40
N VAL A 23 -58.15 -49.25 24.00
CA VAL A 23 -58.33 -48.06 24.82
C VAL A 23 -59.17 -48.46 26.04
N TYR A 24 -58.57 -48.35 27.23
CA TYR A 24 -59.25 -48.59 28.50
C TYR A 24 -60.22 -47.45 28.82
N SER A 25 -59.72 -46.20 28.72
CA SER A 25 -60.54 -44.99 28.76
C SER A 25 -59.76 -43.82 28.17
N LYS A 26 -60.48 -42.81 27.67
CA LYS A 26 -59.91 -41.55 27.16
C LYS A 26 -60.81 -40.36 27.51
N SER A 27 -60.23 -39.16 27.55
CA SER A 27 -60.98 -37.91 27.58
C SER A 27 -61.77 -37.73 26.28
N GLN A 28 -62.91 -37.03 26.36
CA GLN A 28 -63.89 -36.96 25.26
C GLN A 28 -63.37 -36.23 24.02
N ASP A 29 -62.41 -35.32 24.20
CA ASP A 29 -61.83 -34.47 23.16
C ASP A 29 -60.65 -35.11 22.42
N ILE A 30 -60.14 -36.26 22.89
CA ILE A 30 -59.09 -37.00 22.17
C ILE A 30 -59.72 -37.72 20.97
N SER A 31 -59.30 -37.35 19.77
CA SER A 31 -59.74 -37.92 18.50
C SER A 31 -59.20 -39.34 18.26
N ASP A 32 -59.83 -40.09 17.36
CA ASP A 32 -59.35 -41.44 17.02
C ASP A 32 -58.03 -41.43 16.26
N SER A 33 -57.76 -40.37 15.49
CA SER A 33 -56.44 -40.16 14.84
C SER A 33 -55.32 -39.96 15.86
N GLU A 34 -55.57 -39.17 16.91
CA GLU A 34 -54.59 -38.97 17.99
C GLU A 34 -54.35 -40.27 18.76
N VAL A 35 -55.40 -41.05 19.03
CA VAL A 35 -55.26 -42.39 19.62
C VAL A 35 -54.37 -43.28 18.76
N ASP A 36 -54.55 -43.28 17.44
CA ASP A 36 -53.75 -44.10 16.54
C ASP A 36 -52.29 -43.63 16.47
N ASP A 37 -52.03 -42.33 16.51
CA ASP A 37 -50.66 -41.80 16.56
C ASP A 37 -49.97 -42.17 17.87
N ILE A 38 -50.65 -42.00 19.01
CA ILE A 38 -50.12 -42.38 20.32
C ILE A 38 -49.79 -43.89 20.35
N LYS A 39 -50.70 -44.74 19.86
CA LYS A 39 -50.46 -46.19 19.79
C LYS A 39 -49.28 -46.59 18.90
N LYS A 40 -49.03 -45.84 17.81
CA LYS A 40 -47.90 -46.11 16.91
C LYS A 40 -46.57 -45.80 17.58
N VAL A 41 -46.47 -44.60 18.17
CA VAL A 41 -45.23 -44.12 18.81
C VAL A 41 -44.93 -44.88 20.09
N MET A 42 -45.95 -45.10 20.93
CA MET A 42 -45.82 -45.68 22.27
C MET A 42 -45.93 -47.20 22.29
N LYS A 43 -45.84 -47.86 21.13
CA LYS A 43 -45.86 -49.33 21.06
C LYS A 43 -44.68 -49.88 21.86
N TYR A 44 -45.00 -50.61 22.93
CA TYR A 44 -43.99 -51.18 23.81
C TYR A 44 -43.72 -52.64 23.45
N VAL A 45 -42.44 -52.98 23.28
CA VAL A 45 -41.95 -54.35 23.17
C VAL A 45 -40.82 -54.47 24.20
N PRO A 46 -40.86 -55.42 25.15
CA PRO A 46 -39.78 -55.55 26.12
C PRO A 46 -38.46 -55.97 25.44
N PRO A 47 -37.30 -55.49 25.93
CA PRO A 47 -36.00 -55.89 25.38
C PRO A 47 -35.80 -57.41 25.39
N LEU A 48 -35.29 -58.00 24.29
CA LEU A 48 -35.06 -59.45 24.18
C LEU A 48 -33.97 -59.95 25.13
N SER A 49 -33.11 -59.05 25.62
CA SER A 49 -32.07 -59.35 26.61
C SER A 49 -32.61 -59.59 28.02
N LEU A 50 -33.87 -59.21 28.31
CA LEU A 50 -34.50 -59.38 29.62
C LEU A 50 -35.31 -60.69 29.70
N SER A 51 -35.61 -61.12 30.94
CA SER A 51 -36.38 -62.34 31.19
C SER A 51 -37.76 -62.29 30.51
N PRO A 52 -38.16 -63.30 29.72
CA PRO A 52 -39.48 -63.35 29.08
C PRO A 52 -40.61 -63.66 30.08
N THR A 53 -40.28 -64.10 31.29
CA THR A 53 -41.24 -64.41 32.37
C THR A 53 -40.85 -63.72 33.68
N PRO A 54 -40.84 -62.38 33.72
CA PRO A 54 -40.31 -61.65 34.85
C PRO A 54 -41.29 -61.63 36.04
N THR A 55 -40.72 -61.48 37.23
CA THR A 55 -41.42 -61.12 38.46
C THR A 55 -41.73 -59.62 38.49
N GLN A 56 -42.64 -59.19 39.35
CA GLN A 56 -42.97 -57.76 39.48
C GLN A 56 -41.76 -56.92 39.94
N GLU A 57 -40.88 -57.50 40.75
CA GLU A 57 -39.63 -56.86 41.19
C GLU A 57 -38.67 -56.66 40.01
N GLU A 58 -38.46 -57.68 39.18
CA GLU A 58 -37.62 -57.57 37.96
C GLU A 58 -38.21 -56.59 36.93
N ILE A 59 -39.54 -56.55 36.77
CA ILE A 59 -40.20 -55.52 35.94
C ILE A 59 -39.86 -54.12 36.46
N THR A 60 -40.01 -53.93 37.77
CA THR A 60 -39.80 -52.63 38.41
C THR A 60 -38.33 -52.24 38.43
N ALA A 61 -37.39 -53.17 38.35
CA ALA A 61 -35.95 -52.89 38.37
C ALA A 61 -35.35 -52.72 36.96
N ASP A 62 -35.67 -53.60 36.01
CA ASP A 62 -34.85 -53.80 34.81
C ASP A 62 -35.52 -53.38 33.50
N PHE A 63 -36.86 -53.35 33.48
CA PHE A 63 -37.61 -53.01 32.27
C PHE A 63 -37.61 -51.50 32.06
N PRO A 64 -37.33 -51.04 30.83
CA PRO A 64 -37.24 -49.62 30.54
C PRO A 64 -38.61 -48.93 30.61
N TYR A 65 -38.59 -47.66 30.97
CA TYR A 65 -39.72 -46.77 30.73
C TYR A 65 -39.62 -46.28 29.28
N ASN A 66 -40.71 -46.33 28.52
CA ASN A 66 -40.83 -45.52 27.31
C ASN A 66 -41.60 -44.26 27.69
N PHE A 67 -40.87 -43.25 28.15
CA PHE A 67 -41.35 -41.90 28.37
C PHE A 67 -41.03 -41.07 27.14
N ALA A 68 -42.05 -40.46 26.55
CA ALA A 68 -41.91 -39.77 25.28
C ALA A 68 -42.69 -38.46 25.26
N TYR A 69 -42.16 -37.52 24.49
CA TYR A 69 -42.80 -36.27 24.14
C TYR A 69 -42.69 -36.07 22.63
N PHE A 70 -43.83 -35.90 21.96
CA PHE A 70 -43.90 -35.79 20.50
C PHE A 70 -45.14 -35.03 20.04
N ARG A 71 -45.06 -34.48 18.83
CA ARG A 71 -46.19 -33.80 18.18
C ARG A 71 -47.11 -34.79 17.47
N LEU A 72 -48.41 -34.65 17.71
CA LEU A 72 -49.46 -35.42 17.05
C LEU A 72 -49.81 -34.79 15.69
N ASN A 73 -50.40 -35.58 14.79
CA ASN A 73 -50.86 -35.07 13.49
C ASN A 73 -52.00 -34.03 13.61
N SER A 74 -52.68 -33.98 14.77
CA SER A 74 -53.66 -32.93 15.08
C SER A 74 -53.02 -31.56 15.31
N GLY A 75 -51.70 -31.50 15.48
CA GLY A 75 -50.97 -30.29 15.88
C GLY A 75 -50.79 -30.15 17.40
N ARG A 76 -51.57 -30.89 18.20
CA ARG A 76 -51.41 -31.01 19.66
C ARG A 76 -50.13 -31.79 20.00
N VAL A 77 -49.66 -31.65 21.23
CA VAL A 77 -48.50 -32.41 21.73
C VAL A 77 -48.94 -33.49 22.70
N CYS A 78 -48.15 -34.56 22.77
CA CYS A 78 -48.40 -35.71 23.61
C CYS A 78 -47.21 -35.96 24.54
N ILE A 79 -47.48 -36.00 25.85
CA ILE A 79 -46.54 -36.49 26.87
C ILE A 79 -47.05 -37.87 27.28
N SER A 80 -46.26 -38.92 27.07
CA SER A 80 -46.71 -40.29 27.33
C SER A 80 -45.69 -41.12 28.06
N LEU A 81 -46.19 -42.01 28.92
CA LEU A 81 -45.42 -43.04 29.59
C LEU A 81 -46.00 -44.41 29.24
N ALA A 82 -45.16 -45.28 28.68
CA ALA A 82 -45.47 -46.69 28.51
C ALA A 82 -44.59 -47.57 29.40
N THR A 83 -45.23 -48.50 30.10
CA THR A 83 -44.60 -49.39 31.09
C THR A 83 -45.06 -50.83 30.91
N TYR A 84 -44.13 -51.76 31.11
CA TYR A 84 -44.46 -53.19 31.07
C TYR A 84 -45.22 -53.61 32.33
N LEU A 85 -46.35 -54.31 32.16
CA LEU A 85 -47.19 -54.82 33.25
C LEU A 85 -47.03 -56.33 33.47
N GLY A 86 -46.30 -57.03 32.59
CA GLY A 86 -46.15 -58.48 32.67
C GLY A 86 -47.32 -59.22 32.00
N LYS A 87 -48.15 -59.89 32.80
CA LYS A 87 -49.22 -60.75 32.27
C LYS A 87 -50.48 -59.95 31.94
N ASP A 88 -51.14 -60.33 30.86
CA ASP A 88 -52.50 -59.87 30.57
C ASP A 88 -53.55 -60.71 31.32
N TYR A 89 -54.83 -60.35 31.13
CA TYR A 89 -55.97 -61.08 31.70
C TYR A 89 -56.10 -62.55 31.22
N SER A 90 -55.37 -62.94 30.17
CA SER A 90 -55.29 -64.30 29.64
C SER A 90 -54.09 -65.09 30.18
N ASN A 91 -53.34 -64.51 31.14
CA ASN A 91 -52.10 -65.02 31.71
C ASN A 91 -50.92 -65.09 30.72
N ARG A 92 -50.97 -64.33 29.62
CA ARG A 92 -49.87 -64.24 28.65
C ARG A 92 -48.98 -63.05 28.98
N TYR A 93 -47.67 -63.27 29.00
CA TYR A 93 -46.69 -62.18 29.09
C TYR A 93 -46.72 -61.32 27.82
N GLY A 94 -46.49 -60.03 28.01
CA GLY A 94 -46.50 -59.05 26.94
C GLY A 94 -47.25 -57.77 27.29
N ASN A 95 -48.11 -57.79 28.31
CA ASN A 95 -48.99 -56.67 28.62
C ASN A 95 -48.19 -55.42 29.03
N TYR A 96 -48.67 -54.27 28.58
CA TYR A 96 -48.11 -52.96 28.91
C TYR A 96 -49.23 -51.93 29.04
N LEU A 97 -48.91 -50.84 29.73
CA LEU A 97 -49.73 -49.65 29.85
C LEU A 97 -49.17 -48.60 28.89
N ILE A 98 -50.04 -47.84 28.22
CA ILE A 98 -49.72 -46.49 27.74
C ILE A 98 -50.63 -45.55 28.52
N TYR A 99 -50.03 -44.60 29.23
CA TYR A 99 -50.69 -43.43 29.76
C TYR A 99 -50.22 -42.22 28.95
N ALA A 100 -51.14 -41.42 28.43
CA ALA A 100 -50.81 -40.24 27.65
C ALA A 100 -51.62 -39.02 28.08
N LEU A 101 -50.94 -37.88 28.09
CA LEU A 101 -51.48 -36.54 28.25
C LEU A 101 -51.40 -35.83 26.91
N VAL A 102 -52.53 -35.34 26.42
CA VAL A 102 -52.66 -34.58 25.18
C VAL A 102 -53.07 -33.16 25.53
N LEU A 103 -52.28 -32.19 25.07
CA LEU A 103 -52.46 -30.78 25.35
C LEU A 103 -52.11 -29.94 24.12
N ASP A 104 -52.57 -28.69 24.11
CA ASP A 104 -52.16 -27.73 23.08
C ASP A 104 -50.73 -27.26 23.40
N GLU A 105 -49.87 -27.17 22.38
CA GLU A 105 -48.44 -26.82 22.54
C GLU A 105 -48.25 -25.43 23.16
N GLU A 106 -49.17 -24.50 22.86
CA GLU A 106 -49.20 -23.14 23.40
C GLU A 106 -49.45 -23.13 24.92
N ASP A 107 -50.20 -24.10 25.44
CA ASP A 107 -50.57 -24.19 26.87
C ASP A 107 -49.48 -24.85 27.74
N LEU A 108 -48.44 -25.42 27.12
CA LEU A 108 -47.34 -26.06 27.84
C LEU A 108 -46.39 -24.98 28.38
N ASP A 109 -46.33 -24.70 29.67
CA ASP A 109 -45.43 -23.66 30.22
C ASP A 109 -44.23 -24.23 30.97
N GLN A 110 -44.06 -25.56 30.92
CA GLN A 110 -43.07 -26.33 31.66
C GLN A 110 -42.22 -27.18 30.72
N TYR A 111 -41.08 -27.68 31.20
CA TYR A 111 -40.25 -28.57 30.39
C TYR A 111 -40.93 -29.95 30.26
N PRO A 112 -41.11 -30.52 29.05
CA PRO A 112 -41.80 -31.80 28.88
C PRO A 112 -41.23 -32.94 29.73
N VAL A 113 -39.92 -32.94 29.99
CA VAL A 113 -39.24 -33.93 30.83
C VAL A 113 -39.69 -33.91 32.30
N GLU A 114 -40.12 -32.76 32.82
CA GLU A 114 -40.50 -32.56 34.23
C GLU A 114 -41.79 -33.29 34.62
N PHE A 115 -42.55 -33.76 33.63
CA PHE A 115 -43.72 -34.61 33.86
C PHE A 115 -43.34 -36.03 34.26
N PHE A 116 -42.08 -36.43 34.06
CA PHE A 116 -41.64 -37.77 34.40
C PHE A 116 -41.78 -38.05 35.90
N GLY A 117 -42.47 -39.15 36.24
CA GLY A 117 -42.62 -39.61 37.62
C GLY A 117 -43.61 -38.81 38.46
N GLU A 118 -44.32 -37.83 37.88
CA GLU A 118 -45.36 -37.08 38.58
C GLU A 118 -46.50 -37.99 39.05
N ASN A 119 -47.16 -37.64 40.16
CA ASN A 119 -48.19 -38.47 40.79
C ASN A 119 -49.38 -38.77 39.87
N PHE A 120 -49.69 -37.87 38.94
CA PHE A 120 -50.75 -38.07 37.95
C PHE A 120 -50.30 -38.93 36.76
N MET A 121 -48.99 -39.09 36.53
CA MET A 121 -48.44 -39.93 35.46
C MET A 121 -48.52 -41.40 35.83
N LYS A 122 -49.53 -42.07 35.29
CA LYS A 122 -49.83 -43.45 35.64
C LYS A 122 -48.82 -44.42 35.01
N ASN A 123 -48.21 -45.26 35.84
CA ASN A 123 -47.20 -46.25 35.43
C ASN A 123 -47.62 -47.71 35.67
N SER A 124 -48.79 -47.95 36.26
CA SER A 124 -49.31 -49.28 36.61
C SER A 124 -50.84 -49.27 36.65
N MET A 125 -51.47 -50.43 36.61
CA MET A 125 -52.92 -50.58 36.77
C MET A 125 -53.21 -51.30 38.09
N THR A 126 -54.22 -50.85 38.84
CA THR A 126 -54.68 -51.54 40.05
C THR A 126 -55.53 -52.75 39.70
N ASP A 127 -55.64 -53.71 40.63
CA ASP A 127 -56.51 -54.88 40.47
C ASP A 127 -57.99 -54.48 40.28
N GLU A 128 -58.45 -53.41 40.94
CA GLU A 128 -59.80 -52.89 40.78
C GLU A 128 -60.04 -52.37 39.36
N GLU A 129 -59.07 -51.65 38.79
CA GLU A 129 -59.16 -51.12 37.43
C GLU A 129 -59.12 -52.21 36.36
N LEU A 130 -58.26 -53.22 36.54
CA LEU A 130 -58.18 -54.38 35.65
C LEU A 130 -59.47 -55.22 35.68
N ASN A 131 -60.20 -55.20 36.79
CA ASN A 131 -61.47 -55.91 36.96
C ASN A 131 -62.72 -55.03 36.81
N ALA A 132 -62.55 -53.75 36.44
CA ALA A 132 -63.65 -52.82 36.22
C ALA A 132 -64.67 -53.35 35.20
N SER A 133 -65.93 -52.90 35.28
CA SER A 133 -66.96 -53.24 34.29
C SER A 133 -66.85 -52.35 33.04
N SER A 134 -67.25 -52.86 31.88
CA SER A 134 -67.36 -52.09 30.64
C SER A 134 -68.77 -51.51 30.46
N PRO A 135 -68.91 -50.28 29.93
CA PRO A 135 -67.82 -49.35 29.56
C PRO A 135 -67.23 -48.61 30.76
N VAL A 136 -65.94 -48.32 30.72
CA VAL A 136 -65.28 -47.43 31.70
C VAL A 136 -65.70 -45.98 31.40
N PRO A 137 -66.03 -45.15 32.40
CA PRO A 137 -66.32 -43.74 32.19
C PRO A 137 -65.15 -43.00 31.52
N PRO A 138 -65.42 -41.98 30.66
CA PRO A 138 -64.38 -41.13 30.10
C PRO A 138 -63.51 -40.47 31.18
N LEU A 139 -62.21 -40.35 30.93
CA LEU A 139 -61.29 -39.69 31.85
C LEU A 139 -61.53 -38.17 31.86
N PRO A 140 -61.53 -37.52 33.03
CA PRO A 140 -61.65 -36.07 33.10
C PRO A 140 -60.43 -35.39 32.47
N VAL A 141 -60.59 -34.15 31.99
CA VAL A 141 -59.44 -33.28 31.71
C VAL A 141 -58.80 -32.93 33.06
N ILE A 142 -57.49 -33.09 33.18
CA ILE A 142 -56.74 -32.73 34.39
C ILE A 142 -56.27 -31.28 34.30
N ASP A 143 -56.34 -30.57 35.42
CA ASP A 143 -55.68 -29.28 35.61
C ASP A 143 -54.36 -29.53 36.33
N ILE A 144 -53.25 -29.23 35.67
CA ILE A 144 -51.90 -29.44 36.17
C ILE A 144 -51.37 -28.08 36.59
N GLU A 145 -51.18 -27.90 37.90
CA GLU A 145 -50.71 -26.65 38.50
C GLU A 145 -49.17 -26.56 38.50
N GLU A 146 -48.49 -27.66 38.87
CA GLU A 146 -47.02 -27.72 39.00
C GLU A 146 -46.51 -29.10 38.54
N VAL A 147 -45.27 -29.12 38.02
CA VAL A 147 -44.49 -30.32 37.64
C VAL A 147 -43.04 -30.14 38.10
N GLY A 148 -42.18 -31.13 37.90
CA GLY A 148 -40.76 -31.04 38.23
C GLY A 148 -40.43 -31.46 39.66
N ASN A 149 -41.30 -32.24 40.30
CA ASN A 149 -41.08 -32.75 41.66
C ASN A 149 -39.98 -33.84 41.70
N ILE A 150 -39.75 -34.51 40.57
CA ILE A 150 -38.77 -35.60 40.44
C ILE A 150 -37.52 -35.15 39.68
N VAL A 151 -37.71 -34.57 38.49
CA VAL A 151 -36.62 -34.05 37.66
C VAL A 151 -36.39 -32.58 38.04
N THR A 152 -35.74 -32.38 39.18
CA THR A 152 -35.38 -31.05 39.71
C THR A 152 -34.03 -30.59 39.16
N ASP A 153 -33.76 -29.29 39.23
CA ASP A 153 -32.46 -28.74 38.82
C ASP A 153 -31.30 -29.33 39.62
N ASP A 154 -31.45 -29.50 40.93
CA ASP A 154 -30.43 -30.11 41.80
C ASP A 154 -30.03 -31.52 41.32
N VAL A 155 -31.02 -32.34 40.94
CA VAL A 155 -30.77 -33.70 40.43
C VAL A 155 -30.04 -33.67 39.09
N VAL A 156 -30.39 -32.73 38.21
CA VAL A 156 -29.72 -32.57 36.91
C VAL A 156 -28.29 -32.06 37.09
N ILE A 157 -28.06 -31.09 37.98
CA ILE A 157 -26.73 -30.55 38.30
C ILE A 157 -25.83 -31.64 38.88
N ASP A 158 -26.32 -32.43 39.84
CA ASP A 158 -25.57 -33.55 40.42
C ASP A 158 -25.17 -34.56 39.33
N PHE A 159 -26.10 -34.87 38.42
CA PHE A 159 -25.81 -35.77 37.30
C PHE A 159 -24.78 -35.21 36.33
N VAL A 160 -24.84 -33.92 35.99
CA VAL A 160 -23.85 -33.25 35.13
C VAL A 160 -22.47 -33.25 35.78
N ASN A 161 -22.38 -32.97 37.08
CA ASN A 161 -21.12 -32.97 37.83
C ASN A 161 -20.43 -34.33 37.81
N ASP A 162 -21.19 -35.44 37.83
CA ASP A 162 -20.66 -36.79 37.75
C ASP A 162 -20.23 -37.20 36.32
N HIS A 163 -20.72 -36.51 35.28
CA HIS A 163 -20.60 -36.93 33.87
C HIS A 163 -20.14 -35.80 32.92
N GLN A 164 -19.36 -34.82 33.40
CA GLN A 164 -19.06 -33.61 32.65
C GLN A 164 -18.57 -33.86 31.21
N LYS A 165 -17.62 -34.78 31.00
CA LYS A 165 -17.07 -35.06 29.66
C LYS A 165 -18.10 -35.71 28.72
N GLU A 166 -18.91 -36.60 29.27
CA GLU A 166 -20.00 -37.24 28.56
C GLU A 166 -21.09 -36.21 28.20
N VAL A 167 -21.37 -35.24 29.06
CA VAL A 167 -22.29 -34.11 28.80
C VAL A 167 -21.77 -33.21 27.68
N GLU A 168 -20.49 -32.85 27.72
CA GLU A 168 -19.86 -32.07 26.64
C GLU A 168 -19.98 -32.78 25.29
N TYR A 169 -19.73 -34.09 25.25
CA TYR A 169 -19.92 -34.90 24.05
C TYR A 169 -21.39 -34.96 23.64
N PHE A 170 -22.30 -35.22 24.59
CA PHE A 170 -23.73 -35.35 24.36
C PHE A 170 -24.32 -34.10 23.71
N ILE A 171 -24.08 -32.91 24.27
CA ILE A 171 -24.58 -31.64 23.71
C ILE A 171 -24.04 -31.45 22.28
N SER A 172 -22.74 -31.69 22.08
CA SER A 172 -22.10 -31.57 20.75
C SER A 172 -22.72 -32.53 19.73
N ALA A 173 -22.88 -33.79 20.11
CA ALA A 173 -23.38 -34.85 19.25
C ALA A 173 -24.87 -34.66 18.90
N VAL A 174 -25.67 -34.17 19.85
CA VAL A 174 -27.06 -33.83 19.61
C VAL A 174 -27.18 -32.64 18.63
N LEU A 175 -26.42 -31.56 18.82
CA LEU A 175 -26.44 -30.42 17.89
C LEU A 175 -25.93 -30.81 16.50
N GLU A 176 -24.87 -31.62 16.40
CA GLU A 176 -24.35 -32.13 15.12
C GLU A 176 -25.40 -33.02 14.42
N SER A 177 -26.18 -33.80 15.17
CA SER A 177 -27.27 -34.61 14.59
C SER A 177 -28.33 -33.74 13.91
N ARG A 178 -28.60 -32.54 14.46
CA ARG A 178 -29.52 -31.56 13.88
C ARG A 178 -28.93 -30.90 12.63
N LYS A 179 -27.63 -30.65 12.62
CA LYS A 179 -26.92 -30.10 11.46
C LYS A 179 -26.93 -31.06 10.27
N GLU A 180 -26.62 -32.34 10.53
CA GLU A 180 -26.61 -33.40 9.50
C GLU A 180 -28.00 -33.96 9.19
N ASN A 181 -29.02 -33.56 9.98
CA ASN A 181 -30.40 -34.02 9.87
C ASN A 181 -30.52 -35.55 9.95
N VAL A 182 -29.86 -36.13 10.96
CA VAL A 182 -29.82 -37.57 11.23
C VAL A 182 -30.32 -37.87 12.65
N PRO A 183 -30.88 -39.07 12.93
CA PRO A 183 -31.34 -39.42 14.27
C PRO A 183 -30.18 -39.53 15.27
N PHE A 184 -30.46 -39.13 16.52
CA PHE A 184 -29.57 -39.33 17.67
C PHE A 184 -30.05 -40.51 18.53
N TYR A 185 -29.19 -41.51 18.70
CA TYR A 185 -29.48 -42.70 19.52
C TYR A 185 -28.69 -42.70 20.83
N LEU A 186 -29.41 -42.87 21.93
CA LEU A 186 -28.85 -42.88 23.29
C LEU A 186 -29.06 -44.24 23.96
N ASN A 187 -28.04 -44.76 24.64
CA ASN A 187 -28.18 -45.91 25.53
C ASN A 187 -27.52 -45.64 26.88
N ASP A 188 -28.30 -45.83 27.94
CA ASP A 188 -27.87 -45.78 29.33
C ASP A 188 -28.87 -46.59 30.20
N THR A 189 -28.72 -46.54 31.52
CA THR A 189 -29.75 -46.97 32.44
C THR A 189 -31.05 -46.17 32.21
N ARG A 190 -32.19 -46.78 32.52
CA ARG A 190 -33.50 -46.19 32.22
C ARG A 190 -33.74 -44.89 33.01
N GLU A 191 -33.12 -44.73 34.18
CA GLU A 191 -33.14 -43.50 34.96
C GLU A 191 -32.23 -42.44 34.33
N ASN A 192 -30.99 -42.79 33.95
CA ASN A 192 -30.04 -41.85 33.35
C ASN A 192 -30.54 -41.28 32.02
N ILE A 193 -31.22 -42.09 31.17
CA ILE A 193 -31.80 -41.59 29.91
C ILE A 193 -32.73 -40.40 30.14
N ILE A 194 -33.51 -40.41 31.22
CA ILE A 194 -34.39 -39.27 31.56
C ILE A 194 -33.56 -38.04 31.93
N LEU A 195 -32.45 -38.21 32.64
CA LEU A 195 -31.55 -37.12 33.02
C LEU A 195 -30.80 -36.54 31.82
N TRP A 196 -30.38 -37.38 30.86
CA TRP A 196 -29.83 -36.92 29.57
C TRP A 196 -30.83 -36.07 28.79
N ILE A 197 -32.09 -36.52 28.71
CA ILE A 197 -33.18 -35.74 28.11
C ILE A 197 -33.41 -34.43 28.89
N ALA A 198 -33.31 -34.47 30.21
CA ALA A 198 -33.48 -33.30 31.05
C ALA A 198 -32.41 -32.24 30.79
N ILE A 199 -31.14 -32.66 30.68
CA ILE A 199 -30.02 -31.76 30.36
C ILE A 199 -30.30 -30.98 29.08
N ILE A 200 -30.65 -31.65 27.97
CA ILE A 200 -30.84 -30.97 26.69
C ILE A 200 -32.10 -30.08 26.68
N GLN A 201 -33.18 -30.48 27.35
CA GLN A 201 -34.39 -29.65 27.43
C GLN A 201 -34.17 -28.41 28.29
N LYS A 202 -33.57 -28.56 29.48
CA LYS A 202 -33.31 -27.47 30.41
C LYS A 202 -32.14 -26.56 29.98
N LEU A 203 -31.36 -26.96 28.96
CA LEU A 203 -30.29 -26.14 28.36
C LEU A 203 -30.81 -24.86 27.70
N PHE A 204 -32.07 -24.87 27.29
CA PHE A 204 -32.71 -23.79 26.55
C PHE A 204 -33.97 -23.30 27.25
N SER A 205 -34.57 -22.21 26.76
CA SER A 205 -35.87 -21.77 27.26
C SER A 205 -36.96 -22.81 26.94
N VAL A 206 -38.06 -22.77 27.69
CA VAL A 206 -39.21 -23.65 27.45
C VAL A 206 -39.72 -23.52 26.01
N SER A 207 -39.62 -22.34 25.40
CA SER A 207 -40.05 -22.12 24.01
C SER A 207 -39.26 -22.97 23.00
N VAL A 208 -37.97 -23.20 23.23
CA VAL A 208 -37.15 -24.13 22.45
C VAL A 208 -37.39 -25.58 22.88
N ALA A 209 -37.46 -25.84 24.19
CA ALA A 209 -37.56 -27.21 24.73
C ALA A 209 -38.81 -27.97 24.26
N LYS A 210 -39.93 -27.28 24.01
CA LYS A 210 -41.13 -27.88 23.41
C LYS A 210 -40.96 -28.41 21.99
N HIS A 211 -39.88 -28.02 21.31
CA HIS A 211 -39.54 -28.50 19.98
C HIS A 211 -38.46 -29.59 20.02
N ILE A 212 -38.10 -30.07 21.21
CA ILE A 212 -37.18 -31.18 21.43
C ILE A 212 -38.02 -32.42 21.72
N TYR A 213 -38.29 -33.21 20.68
CA TYR A 213 -39.08 -34.43 20.77
C TYR A 213 -38.20 -35.62 21.13
N PHE A 214 -38.66 -36.46 22.04
CA PHE A 214 -37.86 -37.56 22.55
C PHE A 214 -38.70 -38.81 22.83
N SER A 215 -38.03 -39.95 22.87
CA SER A 215 -38.53 -41.18 23.50
C SER A 215 -37.39 -41.85 24.26
N SER A 216 -37.59 -42.17 25.54
CA SER A 216 -36.56 -42.80 26.37
C SER A 216 -36.37 -44.29 26.09
N TYR A 217 -37.26 -44.91 25.31
CA TYR A 217 -37.10 -46.30 24.89
C TYR A 217 -37.90 -46.64 23.61
N VAL A 218 -37.18 -47.13 22.61
CA VAL A 218 -37.73 -47.68 21.37
C VAL A 218 -37.07 -49.03 21.06
N TYR A 219 -37.90 -50.03 20.78
CA TYR A 219 -37.44 -51.37 20.38
C TYR A 219 -36.97 -51.41 18.91
N GLU A 220 -37.69 -50.78 18.00
CA GLU A 220 -37.44 -50.81 16.56
C GLU A 220 -37.27 -49.38 16.01
N PRO A 221 -36.07 -48.78 16.15
CA PRO A 221 -35.82 -47.38 15.81
C PRO A 221 -35.98 -47.07 14.32
N SER A 222 -35.75 -48.06 13.44
CA SER A 222 -35.88 -47.92 11.98
C SER A 222 -37.26 -47.42 11.52
N ARG A 223 -38.31 -47.67 12.32
CA ARG A 223 -39.69 -47.18 12.07
C ARG A 223 -39.82 -45.66 12.09
N PHE A 224 -38.91 -44.98 12.75
CA PHE A 224 -38.88 -43.52 12.82
C PHE A 224 -38.05 -42.91 11.68
N VAL A 225 -37.20 -43.70 11.01
CA VAL A 225 -36.23 -43.22 10.01
C VAL A 225 -36.66 -43.48 8.56
N GLU A 226 -37.17 -44.68 8.23
CA GLU A 226 -37.23 -45.11 6.81
C GLU A 226 -38.43 -44.62 5.98
N LYS A 227 -39.42 -43.92 6.56
CA LYS A 227 -40.58 -43.36 5.80
C LYS A 227 -41.52 -42.40 6.53
N GLY A 228 -41.19 -41.98 7.76
CA GLY A 228 -42.21 -41.50 8.71
C GLY A 228 -43.24 -42.60 9.01
N LEU A 229 -43.88 -42.57 10.17
CA LEU A 229 -44.90 -43.56 10.52
C LEU A 229 -46.08 -43.48 9.51
N ASN A 230 -46.12 -44.40 8.53
CA ASN A 230 -47.18 -44.50 7.52
C ASN A 230 -47.50 -43.18 6.77
N GLY A 231 -46.47 -42.44 6.35
CA GLY A 231 -46.65 -41.23 5.54
C GLY A 231 -46.97 -39.96 6.33
N SER A 232 -46.86 -39.99 7.67
CA SER A 232 -46.80 -38.78 8.50
C SER A 232 -45.46 -38.74 9.26
N PRO A 233 -44.68 -37.65 9.17
CA PRO A 233 -43.41 -37.55 9.88
C PRO A 233 -43.69 -37.14 11.33
N ILE A 234 -43.92 -38.12 12.21
CA ILE A 234 -43.73 -37.87 13.65
C ILE A 234 -42.22 -37.83 13.86
N GLU A 235 -41.70 -36.64 14.11
CA GLU A 235 -40.29 -36.36 14.34
C GLU A 235 -39.94 -36.68 15.80
N ILE A 236 -38.84 -37.40 16.00
CA ILE A 236 -38.24 -37.65 17.31
C ILE A 236 -36.74 -37.37 17.18
N ASP A 237 -36.25 -36.41 17.96
CA ASP A 237 -34.86 -35.96 17.90
C ASP A 237 -33.94 -36.88 18.71
N LEU A 238 -34.41 -37.33 19.89
CA LEU A 238 -33.65 -38.21 20.78
C LEU A 238 -34.36 -39.55 20.97
N LEU A 239 -33.68 -40.64 20.60
CA LEU A 239 -34.19 -42.00 20.71
C LEU A 239 -33.35 -42.81 21.69
N GLY A 240 -33.94 -43.16 22.83
CA GLY A 240 -33.41 -44.16 23.74
C GLY A 240 -33.53 -45.55 23.11
N VAL A 241 -32.41 -46.23 22.90
CA VAL A 241 -32.36 -47.55 22.28
C VAL A 241 -31.50 -48.46 23.14
N ARG A 242 -31.81 -49.76 23.16
CA ARG A 242 -30.98 -50.78 23.79
C ARG A 242 -30.42 -51.70 22.71
N SER A 243 -29.18 -52.11 22.88
CA SER A 243 -28.55 -53.04 21.94
C SER A 243 -29.31 -54.37 21.89
N ASP A 244 -29.67 -54.78 20.67
CA ASP A 244 -30.28 -56.07 20.36
C ASP A 244 -29.69 -56.56 19.02
N ASN A 245 -29.15 -57.78 19.00
CA ASN A 245 -28.40 -58.32 17.86
C ASN A 245 -29.23 -58.38 16.56
N ASP A 246 -30.56 -58.40 16.66
CA ASP A 246 -31.46 -58.55 15.52
C ASP A 246 -32.05 -57.22 15.01
N GLU A 247 -32.13 -56.18 15.84
CA GLU A 247 -32.86 -54.93 15.52
C GLU A 247 -31.98 -53.66 15.57
N PHE A 248 -31.00 -53.58 16.48
CA PHE A 248 -30.09 -52.43 16.56
C PHE A 248 -28.78 -52.78 17.30
N ASP A 249 -27.67 -52.76 16.58
CA ASP A 249 -26.33 -53.01 17.13
C ASP A 249 -25.45 -51.76 17.05
N TYR A 250 -25.05 -51.21 18.20
CA TYR A 250 -24.21 -50.01 18.29
C TYR A 250 -22.83 -50.19 17.63
N ALA A 251 -22.24 -51.38 17.67
CA ALA A 251 -20.88 -51.61 17.17
C ALA A 251 -20.80 -51.52 15.63
N THR A 252 -21.82 -52.00 14.94
CA THR A 252 -21.92 -51.91 13.47
C THR A 252 -22.43 -50.54 13.01
N ASN A 253 -23.23 -49.87 13.84
CA ASN A 253 -23.89 -48.61 13.50
C ASN A 253 -23.06 -47.34 13.74
N THR A 254 -22.02 -47.38 14.59
CA THR A 254 -21.09 -46.24 14.82
C THR A 254 -20.37 -45.72 13.59
N ASN A 255 -20.13 -46.60 12.60
CA ASN A 255 -19.40 -46.24 11.37
C ASN A 255 -20.34 -45.81 10.23
N ASN A 256 -21.65 -45.71 10.49
CA ASN A 256 -22.64 -45.30 9.50
C ASN A 256 -22.84 -43.78 9.57
N SER A 257 -22.64 -43.07 8.47
CA SER A 257 -22.81 -41.61 8.40
C SER A 257 -24.25 -41.12 8.56
N ASN A 258 -25.23 -42.02 8.58
CA ASN A 258 -26.66 -41.67 8.59
C ASN A 258 -27.29 -41.58 10.00
N GLN A 259 -26.48 -41.59 11.05
CA GLN A 259 -26.94 -41.51 12.45
C GLN A 259 -25.80 -41.12 13.39
N ILE A 260 -26.15 -40.59 14.56
CA ILE A 260 -25.21 -40.30 15.64
C ILE A 260 -25.60 -41.10 16.88
N ILE A 261 -24.63 -41.73 17.54
CA ILE A 261 -24.89 -42.61 18.67
C ILE A 261 -24.01 -42.28 19.88
N MET A 262 -24.61 -42.45 21.06
CA MET A 262 -23.94 -42.40 22.36
C MET A 262 -24.44 -43.55 23.23
N ASP A 263 -23.57 -44.53 23.48
CA ASP A 263 -23.82 -45.67 24.35
C ASP A 263 -22.92 -45.57 25.58
N CYS A 264 -23.49 -45.08 26.67
CA CYS A 264 -22.81 -44.92 27.95
C CYS A 264 -22.52 -46.28 28.61
N VAL A 265 -23.32 -47.31 28.31
CA VAL A 265 -23.18 -48.64 28.94
C VAL A 265 -21.96 -49.38 28.38
N ASN A 266 -21.77 -49.34 27.06
CA ASN A 266 -20.66 -50.03 26.40
C ASN A 266 -19.48 -49.09 26.06
N HIS A 267 -19.60 -47.79 26.39
CA HIS A 267 -18.64 -46.74 26.04
C HIS A 267 -18.37 -46.65 24.53
N ILE A 268 -19.46 -46.70 23.74
CA ILE A 268 -19.42 -46.63 22.28
C ILE A 268 -20.03 -45.30 21.85
N THR A 269 -19.28 -44.50 21.09
CA THR A 269 -19.75 -43.21 20.56
C THR A 269 -19.41 -43.09 19.08
N THR A 270 -20.17 -42.27 18.34
CA THR A 270 -19.80 -41.91 16.96
C THR A 270 -18.46 -41.19 16.96
N LYS A 271 -17.53 -41.69 16.12
CA LYS A 271 -16.19 -41.11 16.00
C LYS A 271 -16.22 -39.79 15.23
N ASP A 272 -15.19 -38.99 15.43
CA ASP A 272 -14.96 -37.73 14.71
C ASP A 272 -15.99 -36.61 14.97
N ILE A 273 -16.80 -36.72 16.04
CA ILE A 273 -17.56 -35.58 16.57
C ILE A 273 -16.63 -34.72 17.41
N GLU A 274 -16.39 -33.50 16.96
CA GLU A 274 -15.65 -32.50 17.71
C GLU A 274 -16.50 -31.96 18.86
N THR A 275 -15.92 -31.87 20.05
CA THR A 275 -16.58 -31.23 21.19
C THR A 275 -16.64 -29.72 20.95
N LEU A 276 -17.85 -29.19 20.82
CA LEU A 276 -18.11 -27.77 20.57
C LEU A 276 -17.80 -26.93 21.81
N ASP A 277 -17.34 -25.69 21.62
CA ASP A 277 -17.07 -24.77 22.74
C ASP A 277 -18.32 -24.45 23.55
N ILE A 278 -19.48 -24.31 22.88
CA ILE A 278 -20.78 -24.16 23.55
C ILE A 278 -21.07 -25.32 24.51
N ALA A 279 -20.72 -26.55 24.14
CA ALA A 279 -20.98 -27.71 24.99
C ALA A 279 -20.10 -27.68 26.25
N ARG A 280 -18.84 -27.26 26.12
CA ARG A 280 -17.93 -27.06 27.27
C ARG A 280 -18.44 -25.98 28.19
N ASP A 281 -18.72 -24.80 27.64
CA ASP A 281 -19.15 -23.64 28.41
C ASP A 281 -20.47 -23.94 29.14
N LEU A 282 -21.46 -24.50 28.45
CA LEU A 282 -22.75 -24.79 29.07
C LEU A 282 -22.68 -25.93 30.10
N THR A 283 -21.79 -26.91 29.91
CA THR A 283 -21.55 -27.95 30.93
C THR A 283 -20.92 -27.35 32.20
N GLU A 284 -19.98 -26.42 32.03
CA GLU A 284 -19.39 -25.68 33.15
C GLU A 284 -20.44 -24.80 33.84
N ASP A 285 -21.25 -24.07 33.08
CA ASP A 285 -22.34 -23.26 33.62
C ASP A 285 -23.33 -24.13 34.41
N TYR A 286 -23.79 -25.26 33.85
CA TYR A 286 -24.62 -26.25 34.56
C TYR A 286 -24.01 -26.70 35.89
N SER A 287 -22.71 -26.97 35.90
CA SER A 287 -21.98 -27.45 37.09
C SER A 287 -21.91 -26.38 38.19
N LEU A 288 -21.98 -25.10 37.82
CA LEU A 288 -21.96 -23.95 38.73
C LEU A 288 -23.36 -23.50 39.16
N GLY A 289 -24.39 -23.84 38.39
CA GLY A 289 -25.81 -23.58 38.68
C GLY A 289 -26.64 -23.19 37.45
N MET A 290 -27.96 -23.07 37.60
CA MET A 290 -28.87 -22.79 36.46
C MET A 290 -28.94 -21.32 36.02
N ASP A 291 -28.36 -20.38 36.77
CA ASP A 291 -28.53 -18.94 36.53
C ASP A 291 -28.12 -18.52 35.11
N THR A 292 -26.92 -18.93 34.64
CA THR A 292 -26.47 -18.61 33.28
C THR A 292 -27.30 -19.31 32.21
N ILE A 293 -27.77 -20.53 32.47
CA ILE A 293 -28.63 -21.29 31.55
C ILE A 293 -29.97 -20.56 31.36
N TYR A 294 -30.57 -20.08 32.44
CA TYR A 294 -31.80 -19.28 32.37
C TYR A 294 -31.58 -17.94 31.69
N GLU A 295 -30.48 -17.25 31.94
CA GLU A 295 -30.17 -16.01 31.21
C GLU A 295 -29.99 -16.25 29.70
N PHE A 296 -29.44 -17.40 29.31
CA PHE A 296 -29.40 -17.78 27.90
C PHE A 296 -30.80 -18.08 27.35
N GLY A 297 -31.65 -18.77 28.12
CA GLY A 297 -33.07 -18.95 27.79
C GLY A 297 -33.81 -17.62 27.59
N ASP A 298 -33.65 -16.67 28.52
CA ASP A 298 -34.22 -15.33 28.43
C ASP A 298 -33.72 -14.58 27.17
N PHE A 299 -32.46 -14.77 26.81
CA PHE A 299 -31.91 -14.22 25.57
C PHE A 299 -32.57 -14.82 24.33
N LEU A 300 -32.77 -16.15 24.29
CA LEU A 300 -33.46 -16.83 23.17
C LEU A 300 -34.89 -16.33 23.01
N ASP A 301 -35.62 -16.20 24.11
CA ASP A 301 -36.99 -15.69 24.11
C ASP A 301 -37.04 -14.21 23.70
N ALA A 302 -36.08 -13.40 24.15
CA ALA A 302 -35.96 -12.00 23.75
C ALA A 302 -35.75 -11.87 22.24
N VAL A 303 -34.91 -12.71 21.61
CA VAL A 303 -34.71 -12.70 20.15
C VAL A 303 -35.80 -13.43 19.38
N GLY A 304 -36.78 -14.04 20.07
CA GLY A 304 -37.90 -14.76 19.47
C GLY A 304 -37.48 -16.08 18.81
N TYR A 305 -36.43 -16.73 19.30
CA TYR A 305 -35.91 -17.97 18.73
C TYR A 305 -36.39 -19.20 19.50
N SER A 306 -37.14 -20.08 18.82
CA SER A 306 -37.77 -21.27 19.42
C SER A 306 -37.42 -22.59 18.70
N LYS A 307 -36.56 -22.56 17.67
CA LYS A 307 -36.20 -23.76 16.92
C LYS A 307 -35.09 -24.56 17.61
N PHE A 308 -35.18 -25.88 17.52
CA PHE A 308 -34.11 -26.79 17.93
C PHE A 308 -33.25 -27.22 16.73
N ASP A 309 -32.24 -26.41 16.43
CA ASP A 309 -31.30 -26.64 15.34
C ASP A 309 -29.87 -26.14 15.67
N TYR A 310 -28.94 -26.31 14.74
CA TYR A 310 -27.54 -25.94 14.93
C TYR A 310 -27.33 -24.42 15.11
N ASN A 311 -28.30 -23.57 14.76
CA ASN A 311 -28.12 -22.12 14.93
C ASN A 311 -28.08 -21.69 16.41
N LEU A 312 -28.47 -22.57 17.34
CA LEU A 312 -28.29 -22.37 18.77
C LEU A 312 -26.81 -22.13 19.14
N VAL A 313 -25.86 -22.68 18.36
CA VAL A 313 -24.42 -22.41 18.50
C VAL A 313 -24.09 -20.93 18.25
N TYR A 314 -24.67 -20.35 17.18
CA TYR A 314 -24.46 -18.95 16.83
C TYR A 314 -25.16 -18.01 17.84
N LEU A 315 -26.37 -18.37 18.28
CA LEU A 315 -27.10 -17.62 19.30
C LEU A 315 -26.35 -17.59 20.63
N TYR A 316 -25.76 -18.70 21.05
CA TYR A 316 -24.94 -18.74 22.25
C TYR A 316 -23.70 -17.85 22.12
N SER A 317 -23.08 -17.81 20.94
CA SER A 317 -21.95 -16.89 20.69
C SER A 317 -22.36 -15.42 20.80
N LEU A 318 -23.57 -15.06 20.35
CA LEU A 318 -24.15 -13.72 20.50
C LEU A 318 -24.52 -13.41 21.96
N PHE A 319 -25.03 -14.39 22.70
CA PHE A 319 -25.26 -14.28 24.13
C PHE A 319 -23.95 -13.99 24.89
N LYS A 320 -22.88 -14.74 24.62
CA LYS A 320 -21.56 -14.50 25.19
C LYS A 320 -20.99 -13.14 24.82
N LEU A 321 -21.24 -12.67 23.61
CA LEU A 321 -20.87 -11.31 23.21
C LEU A 321 -21.59 -10.28 24.09
N ASN A 322 -22.88 -10.44 24.32
CA ASN A 322 -23.66 -9.48 25.11
C ASN A 322 -23.28 -9.51 26.60
N LYS A 323 -23.21 -10.70 27.20
CA LYS A 323 -22.95 -10.91 28.64
C LYS A 323 -21.48 -10.73 29.01
N TYR A 324 -20.58 -11.40 28.29
CA TYR A 324 -19.16 -11.50 28.67
C TYR A 324 -18.22 -10.68 27.78
N LYS A 325 -18.74 -10.00 26.75
CA LYS A 325 -17.93 -9.28 25.76
C LYS A 325 -16.87 -10.19 25.11
N LYS A 326 -17.27 -11.43 24.80
CA LYS A 326 -16.43 -12.44 24.13
C LYS A 326 -17.12 -12.97 22.87
N LEU A 327 -16.36 -13.16 21.81
CA LEU A 327 -16.85 -13.67 20.52
C LEU A 327 -15.86 -14.70 19.97
N ASN A 328 -16.37 -15.76 19.34
CA ASN A 328 -15.54 -16.71 18.61
C ASN A 328 -15.21 -16.13 17.23
N TYR A 329 -14.00 -15.60 17.05
CA TYR A 329 -13.57 -15.00 15.78
C TYR A 329 -13.46 -16.01 14.63
N ASN A 330 -13.26 -17.30 14.92
CA ASN A 330 -13.17 -18.33 13.89
C ASN A 330 -14.52 -18.58 13.19
N GLU A 331 -15.62 -18.24 13.86
CA GLU A 331 -16.99 -18.38 13.37
C GLU A 331 -17.65 -17.01 13.15
N LEU A 332 -16.87 -15.94 13.04
CA LEU A 332 -17.40 -14.58 12.93
C LEU A 332 -18.38 -14.45 11.75
N LYS A 333 -17.98 -14.90 10.56
CA LYS A 333 -18.84 -14.86 9.38
C LYS A 333 -20.19 -15.57 9.57
N PRO A 334 -20.26 -16.86 9.91
CA PRO A 334 -21.55 -17.53 10.09
C PRO A 334 -22.38 -16.92 11.22
N ILE A 335 -21.75 -16.42 12.29
CA ILE A 335 -22.47 -15.71 13.38
C ILE A 335 -23.14 -14.43 12.84
N LEU A 336 -22.40 -13.60 12.09
CA LEU A 336 -22.93 -12.35 11.55
C LEU A 336 -23.97 -12.58 10.44
N GLU A 337 -23.77 -13.58 9.58
CA GLU A 337 -24.76 -13.98 8.56
C GLU A 337 -26.05 -14.47 9.22
N PHE A 338 -25.95 -15.26 10.29
CA PHE A 338 -27.12 -15.70 11.04
C PHE A 338 -27.85 -14.51 11.67
N ALA A 339 -27.13 -13.63 12.37
CA ALA A 339 -27.70 -12.45 13.03
C ALA A 339 -28.40 -11.53 12.01
N TYR A 340 -27.75 -11.28 10.88
CA TYR A 340 -28.28 -10.44 9.81
C TYR A 340 -29.63 -10.95 9.26
N ASN A 341 -29.78 -12.28 9.15
CA ASN A 341 -30.95 -12.90 8.51
C ASN A 341 -32.08 -13.27 9.48
N ASN A 342 -31.78 -13.48 10.77
CA ASN A 342 -32.74 -14.08 11.71
C ASN A 342 -33.06 -13.20 12.93
N ILE A 343 -32.24 -12.20 13.22
CA ILE A 343 -32.45 -11.29 14.37
C ILE A 343 -33.04 -9.97 13.85
N ASN A 344 -33.92 -9.34 14.64
CA ASN A 344 -34.52 -8.07 14.25
C ASN A 344 -33.51 -6.90 14.31
N ASP A 345 -33.83 -5.79 13.64
CA ASP A 345 -32.92 -4.65 13.49
C ASP A 345 -32.57 -3.97 14.84
N GLU A 346 -33.49 -3.91 15.80
CA GLU A 346 -33.26 -3.30 17.11
C GLU A 346 -32.19 -4.08 17.90
N GLN A 347 -32.30 -5.40 17.93
CA GLN A 347 -31.32 -6.26 18.59
C GLN A 347 -30.00 -6.33 17.84
N ASN A 348 -30.04 -6.37 16.50
CA ASN A 348 -28.84 -6.30 15.68
C ASN A 348 -28.06 -4.99 15.90
N THR A 349 -28.74 -3.88 16.21
CA THR A 349 -28.08 -2.61 16.56
C THR A 349 -27.24 -2.73 17.84
N GLU A 350 -27.75 -3.43 18.86
CA GLU A 350 -27.04 -3.68 20.11
C GLU A 350 -25.90 -4.69 19.93
N ILE A 351 -26.13 -5.76 19.16
CA ILE A 351 -25.10 -6.75 18.81
C ILE A 351 -23.97 -6.05 18.04
N ALA A 352 -24.28 -5.29 17.00
CA ALA A 352 -23.28 -4.59 16.20
C ALA A 352 -22.46 -3.59 17.01
N ARG A 353 -23.07 -2.91 17.98
CA ARG A 353 -22.35 -2.06 18.96
C ARG A 353 -21.32 -2.87 19.75
N ASN A 354 -21.71 -4.03 20.27
CA ASN A 354 -20.82 -4.89 21.04
C ASN A 354 -19.72 -5.50 20.16
N VAL A 355 -20.05 -5.91 18.93
CA VAL A 355 -19.06 -6.36 17.92
C VAL A 355 -18.06 -5.24 17.63
N LEU A 356 -18.52 -4.02 17.34
CA LEU A 356 -17.65 -2.88 17.02
C LEU A 356 -16.67 -2.58 18.15
N ASN A 357 -17.16 -2.51 19.39
CA ASN A 357 -16.33 -2.25 20.55
C ASN A 357 -15.29 -3.35 20.79
N LEU A 358 -15.68 -4.61 20.60
CA LEU A 358 -14.79 -5.75 20.79
C LEU A 358 -13.67 -5.76 19.72
N ILE A 359 -14.02 -5.49 18.47
CA ILE A 359 -13.07 -5.47 17.34
C ILE A 359 -12.07 -4.34 17.48
N LYS A 360 -12.50 -3.18 17.99
CA LYS A 360 -11.61 -2.05 18.24
C LYS A 360 -10.37 -2.44 19.05
N ASP A 361 -10.54 -3.31 20.03
CA ASP A 361 -9.46 -3.75 20.93
C ASP A 361 -8.77 -5.04 20.45
N ASN A 362 -9.28 -5.70 19.42
CA ASN A 362 -8.84 -7.03 18.96
C ASN A 362 -8.79 -7.14 17.43
N ILE A 363 -8.46 -6.06 16.74
CA ILE A 363 -8.50 -6.02 15.27
C ILE A 363 -7.62 -7.09 14.62
N GLU A 364 -6.50 -7.43 15.26
CA GLU A 364 -5.53 -8.45 14.82
C GLU A 364 -6.09 -9.88 14.82
N THR A 365 -7.15 -10.15 15.59
CA THR A 365 -7.74 -11.51 15.66
C THR A 365 -8.76 -11.77 14.57
N ILE A 366 -9.12 -10.74 13.78
CA ILE A 366 -10.12 -10.87 12.72
C ILE A 366 -9.52 -11.62 11.53
N ASN A 367 -10.24 -12.63 11.03
CA ASN A 367 -9.91 -13.25 9.76
C ASN A 367 -10.22 -12.28 8.63
N LEU A 368 -9.20 -11.96 7.81
CA LEU A 368 -9.33 -10.99 6.73
C LEU A 368 -10.36 -11.37 5.67
N ASN A 369 -10.67 -12.67 5.52
CA ASN A 369 -11.73 -13.14 4.63
C ASN A 369 -13.15 -12.76 5.10
N ASP A 370 -13.30 -12.43 6.39
CA ASP A 370 -14.59 -12.09 7.00
C ASP A 370 -14.81 -10.57 7.08
N VAL A 371 -13.81 -9.76 6.74
CA VAL A 371 -13.88 -8.29 6.82
C VAL A 371 -15.05 -7.73 6.02
N ASN A 372 -15.35 -8.31 4.85
CA ASN A 372 -16.45 -7.82 4.03
C ASN A 372 -17.82 -7.97 4.71
N ILE A 373 -18.15 -9.17 5.19
CA ILE A 373 -19.42 -9.39 5.89
C ILE A 373 -19.48 -8.58 7.19
N LEU A 374 -18.34 -8.46 7.88
CA LEU A 374 -18.21 -7.63 9.07
C LEU A 374 -18.55 -6.17 8.78
N MET A 375 -17.90 -5.56 7.79
CA MET A 375 -18.12 -4.15 7.47
C MET A 375 -19.56 -3.91 7.01
N LYS A 376 -20.14 -4.79 6.20
CA LYS A 376 -21.55 -4.70 5.79
C LYS A 376 -22.50 -4.75 6.99
N TYR A 377 -22.26 -5.68 7.92
CA TYR A 377 -23.06 -5.80 9.13
C TYR A 377 -22.94 -4.55 10.02
N LEU A 378 -21.71 -4.07 10.23
CA LEU A 378 -21.44 -2.88 11.05
C LEU A 378 -21.98 -1.59 10.44
N TYR A 379 -21.86 -1.36 9.13
CA TYR A 379 -22.43 -0.16 8.51
C TYR A 379 -23.96 -0.16 8.58
N LYS A 380 -24.60 -1.33 8.45
CA LYS A 380 -26.06 -1.42 8.55
C LYS A 380 -26.57 -1.13 9.97
N TYR A 381 -25.93 -1.70 10.99
CA TYR A 381 -26.48 -1.73 12.35
C TYR A 381 -25.72 -0.87 13.38
N ALA A 382 -24.48 -0.48 13.09
CA ALA A 382 -23.65 0.38 13.93
C ALA A 382 -23.21 1.69 13.24
N GLY A 383 -23.81 2.04 12.10
CA GLY A 383 -23.48 3.27 11.36
C GLY A 383 -23.63 4.57 12.18
N TYR A 384 -24.50 4.58 13.21
CA TYR A 384 -24.61 5.70 14.14
C TYR A 384 -23.34 5.96 14.97
N MET A 385 -22.40 5.00 15.03
CA MET A 385 -21.08 5.11 15.64
C MET A 385 -20.00 5.45 14.60
N ALA A 386 -20.34 6.29 13.63
CA ALA A 386 -19.54 6.60 12.43
C ALA A 386 -18.03 6.76 12.70
N TYR A 387 -17.64 7.55 13.71
CA TYR A 387 -16.22 7.76 14.06
C TYR A 387 -15.48 6.45 14.34
N SER A 388 -16.01 5.59 15.22
CA SER A 388 -15.34 4.33 15.58
C SER A 388 -15.35 3.34 14.43
N LEU A 389 -16.43 3.35 13.64
CA LEU A 389 -16.57 2.48 12.48
C LEU A 389 -15.57 2.84 11.37
N HIS A 390 -15.43 4.12 11.04
CA HIS A 390 -14.50 4.57 10.01
C HIS A 390 -13.04 4.42 10.46
N SER A 391 -12.73 4.66 11.73
CA SER A 391 -11.41 4.39 12.30
C SER A 391 -11.01 2.92 12.12
N ILE A 392 -11.91 1.98 12.45
CA ILE A 392 -11.70 0.54 12.27
C ILE A 392 -11.61 0.18 10.79
N PHE A 393 -12.38 0.83 9.93
CA PHE A 393 -12.29 0.62 8.48
C PHE A 393 -10.87 0.89 7.96
N PHE A 394 -10.25 2.01 8.32
CA PHE A 394 -8.89 2.33 7.88
C PHE A 394 -7.82 1.43 8.53
N ASP A 395 -8.00 1.00 9.78
CA ASP A 395 -7.11 0.00 10.38
C ASP A 395 -7.18 -1.35 9.63
N LEU A 396 -8.38 -1.80 9.27
CA LEU A 396 -8.58 -3.03 8.50
C LEU A 396 -8.03 -2.91 7.07
N ILE A 397 -8.13 -1.74 6.45
CA ILE A 397 -7.50 -1.47 5.14
C ILE A 397 -5.99 -1.60 5.23
N SER A 398 -5.36 -0.95 6.21
CA SER A 398 -3.91 -1.04 6.42
C SER A 398 -3.47 -2.49 6.62
N ARG A 399 -4.21 -3.24 7.46
CA ARG A 399 -3.93 -4.66 7.71
C ARG A 399 -4.14 -5.55 6.47
N LEU A 400 -5.19 -5.31 5.68
CA LEU A 400 -5.42 -6.01 4.41
C LEU A 400 -4.26 -5.80 3.44
N ILE A 401 -3.72 -4.59 3.36
CA ILE A 401 -2.59 -4.26 2.49
C ILE A 401 -1.32 -4.95 2.96
N GLU A 402 -1.08 -4.97 4.27
CA GLU A 402 0.09 -5.60 4.89
C GLU A 402 0.11 -7.12 4.72
N GLU A 403 -1.04 -7.80 4.90
CA GLU A 403 -1.11 -9.26 4.86
C GLU A 403 -1.45 -9.83 3.46
N ASN A 404 -2.36 -9.17 2.73
CA ASN A 404 -2.93 -9.70 1.48
C ASN A 404 -2.71 -8.80 0.24
N GLY A 405 -2.10 -7.63 0.41
CA GLY A 405 -1.77 -6.70 -0.68
C GLY A 405 -2.90 -5.75 -1.10
N ILE A 406 -2.53 -4.79 -1.97
CA ILE A 406 -3.36 -3.65 -2.40
C ILE A 406 -4.71 -4.08 -2.98
N GLU A 407 -4.74 -5.17 -3.76
CA GLU A 407 -5.97 -5.64 -4.43
C GLU A 407 -7.07 -5.99 -3.42
N SER A 408 -6.72 -6.59 -2.28
CA SER A 408 -7.71 -6.97 -1.26
C SER A 408 -8.39 -5.74 -0.63
N ALA A 409 -7.61 -4.67 -0.39
CA ALA A 409 -8.16 -3.40 0.10
C ALA A 409 -9.03 -2.72 -0.96
N ASN A 410 -8.60 -2.73 -2.23
CA ASN A 410 -9.39 -2.20 -3.34
C ASN A 410 -10.72 -2.95 -3.52
N GLU A 411 -10.72 -4.28 -3.40
CA GLU A 411 -11.95 -5.08 -3.46
C GLU A 411 -12.94 -4.67 -2.37
N LEU A 412 -12.49 -4.50 -1.12
CA LEU A 412 -13.34 -4.05 -0.02
C LEU A 412 -13.91 -2.65 -0.28
N VAL A 413 -13.07 -1.70 -0.68
CA VAL A 413 -13.50 -0.31 -0.96
C VAL A 413 -14.51 -0.27 -2.10
N ASN A 414 -14.25 -1.00 -3.20
CA ASN A 414 -15.17 -1.07 -4.34
C ASN A 414 -16.51 -1.71 -3.98
N GLN A 415 -16.51 -2.73 -3.11
CA GLN A 415 -17.74 -3.34 -2.61
C GLN A 415 -18.55 -2.37 -1.73
N ILE A 416 -17.91 -1.68 -0.79
CA ILE A 416 -18.59 -0.66 0.03
C ILE A 416 -19.10 0.48 -0.84
N LYS A 417 -18.30 0.96 -1.80
CA LYS A 417 -18.70 2.03 -2.73
C LYS A 417 -19.91 1.64 -3.59
N SER A 418 -20.01 0.37 -4.00
CA SER A 418 -21.10 -0.12 -4.84
C SER A 418 -22.36 -0.49 -4.06
N GLU A 419 -22.23 -1.10 -2.88
CA GLU A 419 -23.37 -1.59 -2.10
C GLU A 419 -23.87 -0.57 -1.06
N LEU A 420 -22.99 0.30 -0.55
CA LEU A 420 -23.25 1.26 0.53
C LEU A 420 -22.74 2.68 0.17
N PRO A 421 -23.23 3.30 -0.92
CA PRO A 421 -22.69 4.57 -1.42
C PRO A 421 -22.81 5.73 -0.43
N VAL A 422 -23.88 5.78 0.36
CA VAL A 422 -24.07 6.82 1.38
C VAL A 422 -23.01 6.70 2.49
N SER A 423 -22.76 5.49 2.98
CA SER A 423 -21.71 5.24 3.96
C SER A 423 -20.32 5.52 3.39
N PHE A 424 -20.11 5.24 2.10
CA PHE A 424 -18.84 5.58 1.44
C PHE A 424 -18.60 7.11 1.38
N ASP A 425 -19.64 7.91 1.15
CA ASP A 425 -19.53 9.38 1.25
C ASP A 425 -19.21 9.85 2.68
N GLU A 426 -19.74 9.17 3.70
CA GLU A 426 -19.41 9.42 5.11
C GLU A 426 -17.95 9.04 5.45
N ILE A 427 -17.43 7.94 4.90
CA ILE A 427 -16.01 7.55 5.02
C ILE A 427 -15.12 8.64 4.43
N LYS A 428 -15.44 9.15 3.23
CA LYS A 428 -14.67 10.24 2.63
C LYS A 428 -14.70 11.49 3.49
N THR A 429 -15.86 11.84 4.03
CA THR A 429 -16.01 12.98 4.94
C THR A 429 -15.17 12.81 6.20
N TYR A 430 -15.12 11.60 6.75
CA TYR A 430 -14.29 11.26 7.91
C TYR A 430 -12.79 11.30 7.58
N PHE A 431 -12.37 10.81 6.41
CA PHE A 431 -10.96 10.82 5.99
C PHE A 431 -10.39 12.25 5.87
N VAL A 432 -11.23 13.23 5.54
CA VAL A 432 -10.84 14.66 5.49
C VAL A 432 -10.92 15.33 6.88
N SER A 433 -11.41 14.64 7.91
CA SER A 433 -11.49 15.22 9.26
C SER A 433 -10.08 15.49 9.84
N PRO A 434 -9.88 16.58 10.60
CA PRO A 434 -8.58 16.90 11.19
C PRO A 434 -8.02 15.77 12.06
N GLU A 435 -8.88 15.10 12.85
CA GLU A 435 -8.47 14.02 13.74
C GLU A 435 -7.91 12.82 12.97
N GLU A 436 -8.57 12.41 11.88
CA GLU A 436 -8.10 11.29 11.08
C GLU A 436 -6.86 11.67 10.26
N GLN A 437 -6.82 12.87 9.70
CA GLN A 437 -5.63 13.34 8.98
C GLN A 437 -4.40 13.37 9.89
N ASP A 438 -4.53 13.89 11.11
CA ASP A 438 -3.41 13.91 12.05
C ASP A 438 -2.95 12.49 12.40
N ARG A 439 -3.88 11.55 12.58
CA ARG A 439 -3.58 10.14 12.83
C ARG A 439 -2.85 9.50 11.65
N GLU A 440 -3.38 9.64 10.43
CA GLU A 440 -2.79 9.04 9.22
C GLU A 440 -1.43 9.67 8.87
N LYS A 441 -1.28 10.99 9.04
CA LYS A 441 0.03 11.65 8.90
C LYS A 441 1.06 11.07 9.86
N VAL A 442 0.69 10.82 11.12
CA VAL A 442 1.59 10.20 12.11
C VAL A 442 1.90 8.76 11.77
N TYR A 443 0.89 7.98 11.34
CA TYR A 443 1.04 6.57 11.01
C TYR A 443 1.88 6.32 9.74
N LEU A 444 1.70 7.15 8.71
CA LEU A 444 2.39 7.01 7.43
C LEU A 444 3.76 7.70 7.42
N LYS A 445 4.04 8.66 8.30
CA LYS A 445 5.33 9.34 8.30
C LYS A 445 6.50 8.36 8.49
N ASP A 446 7.44 8.38 7.55
CA ASP A 446 8.61 7.50 7.51
C ASP A 446 8.25 5.99 7.47
N ASN A 447 7.03 5.64 7.06
CA ASN A 447 6.56 4.26 6.99
C ASN A 447 7.09 3.58 5.71
N PRO A 448 7.88 2.48 5.83
CA PRO A 448 8.54 1.83 4.70
C PRO A 448 7.62 0.94 3.87
N ASN A 449 6.34 0.78 4.26
CA ASN A 449 5.42 -0.06 3.52
C ASN A 449 5.02 0.60 2.18
N ILE A 450 5.68 0.17 1.10
CA ILE A 450 5.44 0.65 -0.26
C ILE A 450 3.97 0.53 -0.65
N ASN A 451 3.35 -0.62 -0.38
CA ASN A 451 1.98 -0.89 -0.81
C ASN A 451 0.98 0.03 -0.11
N LEU A 452 1.22 0.33 1.16
CA LEU A 452 0.39 1.25 1.95
C LEU A 452 0.47 2.67 1.39
N ASN A 453 1.69 3.17 1.14
CA ASN A 453 1.90 4.49 0.57
C ASN A 453 1.32 4.62 -0.85
N ILE A 454 1.43 3.57 -1.68
CA ILE A 454 0.78 3.52 -3.00
C ILE A 454 -0.74 3.56 -2.85
N TRP A 455 -1.31 2.77 -1.94
CA TRP A 455 -2.76 2.70 -1.76
C TRP A 455 -3.33 4.03 -1.28
N PHE A 456 -2.77 4.66 -0.24
CA PHE A 456 -3.23 5.97 0.23
C PHE A 456 -3.06 7.07 -0.83
N SER A 457 -1.93 7.09 -1.54
CA SER A 457 -1.75 8.02 -2.68
C SER A 457 -2.83 7.80 -3.73
N SER A 458 -3.11 6.54 -4.07
CA SER A 458 -4.13 6.18 -5.06
C SER A 458 -5.54 6.56 -4.59
N PHE A 459 -5.86 6.33 -3.31
CA PHE A 459 -7.15 6.67 -2.72
C PHE A 459 -7.39 8.19 -2.74
N ILE A 460 -6.38 8.99 -2.36
CA ILE A 460 -6.43 10.46 -2.44
C ILE A 460 -6.67 10.90 -3.90
N LEU A 461 -5.87 10.38 -4.84
CA LEU A 461 -5.93 10.80 -6.24
C LEU A 461 -7.25 10.41 -6.93
N ASN A 462 -7.82 9.26 -6.58
CA ASN A 462 -9.06 8.78 -7.19
C ASN A 462 -10.31 9.46 -6.63
N GLU A 463 -10.32 9.78 -5.34
CA GLU A 463 -11.55 10.23 -4.66
C GLU A 463 -11.59 11.74 -4.35
N PHE A 464 -10.44 12.43 -4.34
CA PHE A 464 -10.31 13.82 -3.84
C PHE A 464 -9.58 14.79 -4.79
N VAL A 465 -9.48 14.46 -6.07
CA VAL A 465 -8.96 15.37 -7.10
C VAL A 465 -10.10 16.11 -7.78
N ILE A 466 -10.07 17.44 -7.72
CA ILE A 466 -11.03 18.32 -8.38
C ILE A 466 -10.25 19.26 -9.30
N ASP A 467 -10.61 19.31 -10.59
CA ASP A 467 -9.97 20.16 -11.61
C ASP A 467 -8.43 20.08 -11.67
N GLY A 468 -7.89 18.88 -11.42
CA GLY A 468 -6.45 18.62 -11.44
C GLY A 468 -5.69 19.11 -10.21
N THR A 469 -6.41 19.41 -9.14
CA THR A 469 -5.85 19.79 -7.83
C THR A 469 -6.36 18.87 -6.73
N VAL A 470 -5.45 18.47 -5.85
CA VAL A 470 -5.77 17.76 -4.61
C VAL A 470 -6.32 18.78 -3.61
N GLU A 471 -7.36 18.43 -2.87
CA GLU A 471 -7.86 19.27 -1.78
C GLU A 471 -6.72 19.65 -0.81
N ASN A 472 -6.66 20.94 -0.42
CA ASN A 472 -5.53 21.49 0.34
C ASN A 472 -5.29 20.75 1.66
N GLU A 473 -6.37 20.24 2.26
CA GLU A 473 -6.34 19.49 3.51
C GLU A 473 -5.57 18.16 3.35
N LEU A 474 -5.63 17.54 2.15
CA LEU A 474 -5.00 16.24 1.87
C LEU A 474 -3.62 16.33 1.21
N SER A 475 -3.20 17.51 0.73
CA SER A 475 -1.91 17.65 0.04
C SER A 475 -0.72 17.26 0.91
N GLU A 476 -0.76 17.58 2.21
CA GLU A 476 0.32 17.21 3.15
C GLU A 476 0.39 15.69 3.37
N LEU A 477 -0.75 15.01 3.45
CA LEU A 477 -0.79 13.55 3.60
C LEU A 477 -0.26 12.87 2.33
N LEU A 478 -0.66 13.36 1.15
CA LEU A 478 -0.13 12.88 -0.12
C LEU A 478 1.39 13.12 -0.23
N ASP A 479 1.87 14.30 0.17
CA ASP A 479 3.30 14.60 0.19
C ASP A 479 4.08 13.63 1.08
N ILE A 480 3.55 13.24 2.25
CA ILE A 480 4.17 12.22 3.12
C ILE A 480 4.26 10.88 2.39
N CYS A 481 3.17 10.42 1.76
CA CYS A 481 3.19 9.15 1.03
C CYS A 481 4.19 9.16 -0.11
N LEU A 482 4.22 10.23 -0.90
CA LEU A 482 5.16 10.40 -2.01
C LEU A 482 6.61 10.52 -1.54
N GLN A 483 6.85 11.16 -0.40
CA GLN A 483 8.16 11.26 0.24
C GLN A 483 8.70 9.88 0.63
N ASN A 484 7.87 9.03 1.25
CA ASN A 484 8.26 7.68 1.62
C ASN A 484 8.63 6.86 0.37
N LEU A 485 7.78 6.92 -0.67
CA LEU A 485 8.05 6.22 -1.93
C LEU A 485 9.32 6.72 -2.64
N ALA A 486 9.64 8.00 -2.51
CA ALA A 486 10.86 8.58 -3.09
C ALA A 486 12.16 8.07 -2.45
N GLN A 487 12.09 7.60 -1.20
CA GLN A 487 13.24 7.09 -0.46
C GLN A 487 13.57 5.63 -0.79
N GLU A 488 12.66 4.92 -1.47
CA GLU A 488 12.86 3.53 -1.87
C GLU A 488 13.83 3.41 -3.06
N GLU A 489 14.59 2.30 -3.13
CA GLU A 489 15.50 2.04 -4.25
C GLU A 489 14.76 2.00 -5.60
N ASN A 490 13.51 1.56 -5.60
CA ASN A 490 12.63 1.45 -6.78
C ASN A 490 11.60 2.59 -6.85
N ALA A 491 11.94 3.79 -6.37
CA ALA A 491 11.03 4.94 -6.31
C ALA A 491 10.28 5.23 -7.63
N ILE A 492 10.93 5.06 -8.78
CA ILE A 492 10.28 5.30 -10.07
C ILE A 492 9.27 4.21 -10.44
N ASP A 493 9.48 2.94 -10.09
CA ASP A 493 8.49 1.88 -10.34
C ASP A 493 7.22 2.12 -9.52
N CYS A 494 7.38 2.66 -8.31
CA CYS A 494 6.26 3.10 -7.48
C CYS A 494 5.58 4.33 -8.08
N LEU A 495 6.36 5.32 -8.56
CA LEU A 495 5.86 6.51 -9.24
C LEU A 495 5.05 6.15 -10.48
N GLU A 496 5.48 5.18 -11.28
CA GLU A 496 4.76 4.75 -12.49
C GLU A 496 3.35 4.25 -12.18
N GLN A 497 3.13 3.60 -11.03
CA GLN A 497 1.80 3.15 -10.63
C GLN A 497 0.89 4.34 -10.30
N ILE A 498 1.43 5.35 -9.63
CA ILE A 498 0.70 6.56 -9.25
C ILE A 498 0.43 7.44 -10.48
N LEU A 499 1.42 7.65 -11.35
CA LEU A 499 1.27 8.47 -12.56
C LEU A 499 0.24 7.93 -13.55
N LYS A 500 -0.01 6.60 -13.54
CA LYS A 500 -1.09 6.01 -14.35
C LYS A 500 -2.48 6.52 -13.95
N LEU A 501 -2.68 6.90 -12.68
CA LEU A 501 -3.98 7.39 -12.17
C LEU A 501 -4.28 8.82 -12.62
N CYS A 502 -3.25 9.65 -12.74
CA CYS A 502 -3.38 11.04 -13.18
C CYS A 502 -3.00 11.27 -14.65
N LYS A 503 -3.03 10.19 -15.46
CA LYS A 503 -2.59 10.25 -16.85
C LYS A 503 -3.32 11.35 -17.64
N ASN A 504 -2.55 12.17 -18.35
CA ASN A 504 -2.99 13.31 -19.15
C ASN A 504 -3.35 14.57 -18.33
N ASP A 505 -3.14 14.57 -17.01
CA ASP A 505 -3.20 15.79 -16.20
C ASP A 505 -1.79 16.31 -15.92
N VAL A 506 -1.33 17.19 -16.81
CA VAL A 506 0.04 17.75 -16.76
C VAL A 506 0.32 18.44 -15.41
N LYS A 507 -0.67 19.07 -14.78
CA LYS A 507 -0.46 19.77 -13.51
C LYS A 507 -0.21 18.78 -12.38
N LEU A 508 -1.07 17.76 -12.29
CA LEU A 508 -1.01 16.76 -11.23
C LEU A 508 0.21 15.84 -11.40
N GLU A 509 0.50 15.40 -12.62
CA GLU A 509 1.72 14.65 -12.93
C GLU A 509 2.98 15.45 -12.56
N SER A 510 3.04 16.74 -12.93
CA SER A 510 4.19 17.59 -12.61
C SER A 510 4.34 17.84 -11.11
N TYR A 511 3.23 17.96 -10.37
CA TYR A 511 3.24 18.06 -8.91
C TYR A 511 3.84 16.80 -8.27
N ILE A 512 3.34 15.62 -8.66
CA ILE A 512 3.82 14.33 -8.13
C ILE A 512 5.31 14.13 -8.47
N ILE A 513 5.70 14.37 -9.73
CA ILE A 513 7.09 14.27 -10.17
C ILE A 513 7.98 15.22 -9.36
N ASN A 514 7.56 16.48 -9.14
CA ASN A 514 8.31 17.44 -8.36
C ASN A 514 8.49 16.94 -6.91
N THR A 515 7.41 16.52 -6.24
CA THR A 515 7.47 16.03 -4.86
C THR A 515 8.43 14.85 -4.77
N VAL A 516 8.28 13.82 -5.60
CA VAL A 516 9.16 12.64 -5.56
C VAL A 516 10.62 13.00 -5.88
N TYR A 517 10.86 13.86 -6.88
CA TYR A 517 12.21 14.29 -7.24
C TYR A 517 12.95 15.02 -6.12
N GLN A 518 12.25 15.79 -5.28
CA GLN A 518 12.90 16.48 -4.17
C GLN A 518 13.57 15.53 -3.19
N PHE A 519 12.95 14.36 -2.95
CA PHE A 519 13.36 13.38 -1.95
C PHE A 519 14.03 12.13 -2.55
N ALA A 520 14.10 12.02 -3.88
CA ALA A 520 14.77 10.92 -4.56
C ALA A 520 16.24 10.80 -4.15
N ASN A 521 16.62 9.62 -3.63
CA ASN A 521 18.00 9.33 -3.20
C ASN A 521 19.03 9.46 -4.34
N ASN A 522 18.65 9.07 -5.56
CA ASN A 522 19.50 9.19 -6.75
C ASN A 522 18.79 10.00 -7.84
N LYS A 523 18.97 11.32 -7.79
CA LYS A 523 18.38 12.27 -8.75
C LYS A 523 18.79 12.04 -10.20
N SER A 524 19.97 11.45 -10.45
CA SER A 524 20.44 11.17 -11.81
C SER A 524 19.77 9.93 -12.41
N ASP A 525 19.70 8.84 -11.63
CA ASP A 525 18.97 7.62 -12.03
C ASP A 525 17.48 7.91 -12.21
N PHE A 526 16.88 8.67 -11.29
CA PHE A 526 15.50 9.13 -11.39
C PHE A 526 15.24 9.89 -12.70
N ALA A 527 16.11 10.85 -13.06
CA ALA A 527 15.98 11.59 -14.31
C ALA A 527 16.10 10.68 -15.56
N THR A 528 16.95 9.65 -15.49
CA THR A 528 17.13 8.67 -16.58
C THR A 528 15.86 7.86 -16.79
N ARG A 529 15.38 7.22 -15.72
CA ARG A 529 14.20 6.34 -15.79
C ARG A 529 12.92 7.12 -16.10
N LEU A 530 12.76 8.32 -15.53
CA LEU A 530 11.63 9.20 -15.86
C LEU A 530 11.67 9.64 -17.34
N GLY A 531 12.85 9.93 -17.88
CA GLY A 531 13.01 10.26 -19.30
C GLY A 531 12.62 9.10 -20.23
N ASP A 532 13.00 7.86 -19.87
CA ASP A 532 12.57 6.66 -20.59
C ASP A 532 11.05 6.46 -20.51
N TRP A 533 10.44 6.68 -19.34
CA TRP A 533 8.98 6.61 -19.17
C TRP A 533 8.25 7.67 -20.02
N LEU A 534 8.70 8.92 -19.98
CA LEU A 534 8.12 10.01 -20.78
C LEU A 534 8.27 9.75 -22.28
N SER A 535 9.37 9.12 -22.71
CA SER A 535 9.60 8.74 -24.11
C SER A 535 8.57 7.73 -24.63
N SER A 536 7.90 7.00 -23.73
CA SER A 536 6.81 6.07 -24.08
C SER A 536 5.44 6.74 -24.22
N SER A 537 5.33 8.01 -23.82
CA SER A 537 4.11 8.81 -23.88
C SER A 537 3.99 9.58 -25.21
N ASP A 538 2.82 10.21 -25.42
CA ASP A 538 2.64 11.14 -26.53
C ASP A 538 3.63 12.32 -26.42
N ASN A 539 4.22 12.72 -27.54
CA ASN A 539 5.32 13.70 -27.56
C ASN A 539 4.87 15.09 -27.08
N ASP A 540 3.65 15.51 -27.43
CA ASP A 540 3.12 16.82 -27.00
C ASP A 540 2.85 16.83 -25.49
N HIS A 541 2.43 15.68 -24.94
CA HIS A 541 2.23 15.51 -23.49
C HIS A 541 3.56 15.54 -22.73
N ALA A 542 4.56 14.78 -23.17
CA ALA A 542 5.90 14.78 -22.59
C ALA A 542 6.52 16.18 -22.59
N GLN A 543 6.37 16.92 -23.71
CA GLN A 543 6.84 18.29 -23.81
C GLN A 543 6.12 19.23 -22.84
N SER A 544 4.81 19.03 -22.63
CA SER A 544 4.03 19.84 -21.68
C SER A 544 4.49 19.64 -20.23
N ILE A 545 4.83 18.39 -19.85
CA ILE A 545 5.44 18.09 -18.55
C ILE A 545 6.80 18.77 -18.43
N LEU A 546 7.68 18.60 -19.41
CA LEU A 546 9.01 19.22 -19.40
C LEU A 546 8.96 20.74 -19.27
N ASN A 547 8.07 21.39 -20.02
CA ASN A 547 7.86 22.83 -19.93
C ASN A 547 7.39 23.24 -18.52
N THR A 548 6.51 22.45 -17.90
CA THR A 548 6.03 22.71 -16.54
C THR A 548 7.15 22.54 -15.51
N LEU A 549 7.99 21.51 -15.65
CA LEU A 549 9.17 21.29 -14.81
C LEU A 549 10.22 22.39 -14.97
N MET A 550 10.38 22.94 -16.19
CA MET A 550 11.27 24.08 -16.47
C MET A 550 10.77 25.39 -15.84
N LEU A 551 9.46 25.56 -15.67
CA LEU A 551 8.89 26.75 -15.01
C LEU A 551 9.09 26.72 -13.48
N ASN A 552 9.34 25.55 -12.90
CA ASN A 552 9.54 25.39 -11.47
C ASN A 552 11.03 25.32 -11.10
N GLY A 553 11.47 26.26 -10.24
CA GLY A 553 12.88 26.41 -9.89
C GLY A 553 13.53 25.20 -9.25
N SER A 554 12.77 24.36 -8.56
CA SER A 554 13.28 23.16 -7.89
C SER A 554 13.44 21.94 -8.82
N THR A 555 12.88 22.00 -10.04
CA THR A 555 12.90 20.93 -11.04
C THR A 555 13.56 21.31 -12.36
N MET A 556 14.03 22.55 -12.51
CA MET A 556 14.75 22.98 -13.73
C MET A 556 15.91 22.03 -14.09
N GLN A 557 16.71 21.60 -13.11
CA GLN A 557 17.82 20.67 -13.36
C GLN A 557 17.33 19.28 -13.79
N LEU A 558 16.20 18.81 -13.26
CA LEU A 558 15.58 17.54 -13.68
C LEU A 558 15.19 17.61 -15.16
N ALA A 559 14.50 18.68 -15.56
CA ALA A 559 14.07 18.87 -16.95
C ALA A 559 15.27 18.94 -17.91
N VAL A 560 16.35 19.66 -17.55
CA VAL A 560 17.60 19.68 -18.33
C VAL A 560 18.22 18.28 -18.46
N ASN A 561 18.23 17.50 -17.38
CA ASN A 561 18.77 16.14 -17.41
C ASN A 561 17.93 15.18 -18.26
N ILE A 562 16.61 15.29 -18.22
CA ILE A 562 15.72 14.51 -19.09
C ILE A 562 15.93 14.92 -20.56
N GLU A 563 15.96 16.21 -20.84
CA GLU A 563 16.16 16.73 -22.20
C GLU A 563 17.48 16.24 -22.84
N SER A 564 18.55 16.14 -22.04
CA SER A 564 19.84 15.64 -22.52
C SER A 564 19.73 14.24 -23.16
N GLN A 565 18.83 13.41 -22.63
CA GLN A 565 18.59 12.07 -23.16
C GLN A 565 17.80 12.13 -24.47
N TYR A 566 16.82 13.02 -24.57
CA TYR A 566 16.07 13.25 -25.82
C TYR A 566 17.00 13.73 -26.93
N ILE A 567 17.85 14.71 -26.64
CA ILE A 567 18.87 15.21 -27.58
C ILE A 567 19.80 14.08 -28.00
N GLN A 568 20.25 13.24 -27.07
CA GLN A 568 21.16 12.14 -27.40
C GLN A 568 20.53 11.10 -28.34
N LYS A 569 19.22 10.85 -28.20
CA LYS A 569 18.44 9.91 -29.02
C LYS A 569 17.90 10.54 -30.32
N ALA A 570 17.92 11.85 -30.45
CA ALA A 570 17.37 12.57 -31.60
C ALA A 570 18.09 12.24 -32.91
N SER A 571 17.33 12.13 -34.00
CA SER A 571 17.87 11.94 -35.36
C SER A 571 18.66 13.17 -35.83
N ASN A 572 18.20 14.36 -35.44
CA ASN A 572 18.88 15.63 -35.65
C ASN A 572 19.17 16.30 -34.29
N LYS A 573 20.34 16.00 -33.70
CA LYS A 573 20.75 16.51 -32.39
C LYS A 573 20.85 18.04 -32.34
N SER A 574 21.27 18.66 -33.45
CA SER A 574 21.45 20.10 -33.54
C SER A 574 20.11 20.83 -33.44
N GLU A 575 19.11 20.38 -34.20
CA GLU A 575 17.75 20.93 -34.14
C GLU A 575 17.14 20.73 -32.76
N ALA A 576 17.20 19.51 -32.19
CA ALA A 576 16.68 19.25 -30.85
C ALA A 576 17.33 20.13 -29.76
N PHE A 577 18.65 20.27 -29.77
CA PHE A 577 19.36 21.12 -28.82
C PHE A 577 18.97 22.60 -28.95
N TRP A 578 19.00 23.15 -30.17
CA TRP A 578 18.74 24.56 -30.37
C TRP A 578 17.27 24.93 -30.13
N ASP A 579 16.33 24.06 -30.50
CA ASP A 579 14.91 24.25 -30.20
C ASP A 579 14.68 24.32 -28.69
N PHE A 580 15.26 23.40 -27.91
CA PHE A 580 15.16 23.45 -26.46
C PHE A 580 15.82 24.70 -25.88
N TYR A 581 17.04 25.01 -26.32
CA TYR A 581 17.81 26.15 -25.82
C TYR A 581 17.08 27.47 -26.09
N ASP A 582 16.64 27.71 -27.32
CA ASP A 582 16.01 28.97 -27.72
C ASP A 582 14.65 29.17 -27.06
N ASN A 583 13.89 28.11 -26.84
CA ASN A 583 12.60 28.17 -26.13
C ASN A 583 12.75 28.48 -24.63
N HIS A 584 13.90 28.16 -24.02
CA HIS A 584 14.09 28.27 -22.56
C HIS A 584 15.20 29.25 -22.14
N LYS A 585 15.82 29.97 -23.07
CA LYS A 585 16.94 30.88 -22.80
C LYS A 585 16.69 31.93 -21.72
N GLU A 586 15.44 32.38 -21.56
CA GLU A 586 15.07 33.37 -20.53
C GLU A 586 15.18 32.83 -19.10
N TYR A 587 15.16 31.50 -18.92
CA TYR A 587 15.27 30.84 -17.63
C TYR A 587 16.74 30.58 -17.25
N PHE A 588 17.61 30.38 -18.22
CA PHE A 588 19.04 30.08 -17.98
C PHE A 588 19.77 31.23 -17.26
N GLY A 589 19.39 32.49 -17.51
CA GLY A 589 19.96 33.65 -16.80
C GLY A 589 19.43 33.86 -15.38
N LYS A 590 18.34 33.19 -14.98
CA LYS A 590 17.68 33.34 -13.66
C LYS A 590 18.09 32.26 -12.66
N GLY A 591 18.48 31.08 -13.13
CA GLY A 591 18.98 29.98 -12.30
C GLY A 591 20.47 30.12 -12.01
N LYS A 592 20.84 30.67 -10.84
CA LYS A 592 22.26 30.91 -10.48
C LYS A 592 23.14 29.64 -10.48
N ASP A 593 22.53 28.45 -10.39
CA ASP A 593 23.23 27.15 -10.29
C ASP A 593 22.72 26.11 -11.30
N LEU A 594 22.05 26.52 -12.40
CA LEU A 594 21.61 25.58 -13.43
C LEU A 594 22.80 25.07 -14.26
N ASP A 595 22.99 23.76 -14.31
CA ASP A 595 24.05 23.12 -15.08
C ASP A 595 23.52 22.58 -16.40
N LEU A 596 23.89 23.25 -17.50
CA LEU A 596 23.55 22.86 -18.88
C LEU A 596 24.60 21.92 -19.50
N SER A 597 25.61 21.46 -18.75
CA SER A 597 26.69 20.63 -19.31
C SER A 597 26.15 19.34 -19.94
N ASN A 598 25.16 18.70 -19.32
CA ASN A 598 24.57 17.45 -19.82
C ASN A 598 23.92 17.61 -21.20
N ILE A 599 23.16 18.68 -21.44
CA ILE A 599 22.53 18.92 -22.75
C ILE A 599 23.56 19.30 -23.82
N LEU A 600 24.62 20.03 -23.43
CA LEU A 600 25.69 20.41 -24.34
C LEU A 600 26.55 19.19 -24.70
N ASP A 601 26.83 18.32 -23.74
CA ASP A 601 27.51 17.04 -23.97
C ASP A 601 26.69 16.10 -24.86
N ALA A 602 25.36 16.06 -24.68
CA ALA A 602 24.47 15.30 -25.54
C ALA A 602 24.51 15.78 -27.00
N TYR A 603 24.52 17.10 -27.20
CA TYR A 603 24.68 17.73 -28.51
C TYR A 603 26.07 17.44 -29.12
N LEU A 604 27.13 17.63 -28.34
CA LEU A 604 28.53 17.48 -28.73
C LEU A 604 29.07 16.04 -28.64
N ASN A 605 28.19 15.04 -28.57
CA ASN A 605 28.61 13.65 -28.46
C ASN A 605 29.19 13.16 -29.80
N GLY A 606 30.51 13.30 -29.96
CA GLY A 606 31.28 13.00 -31.16
C GLY A 606 32.45 13.98 -31.40
N ASP A 607 32.95 14.03 -32.63
CA ASP A 607 33.91 15.05 -33.07
C ASP A 607 33.19 16.41 -33.18
N ILE A 608 33.71 17.43 -32.50
CA ILE A 608 33.17 18.79 -32.55
C ILE A 608 33.56 19.44 -33.88
N THR A 609 32.58 19.89 -34.67
CA THR A 609 32.86 20.58 -35.93
C THR A 609 33.10 22.07 -35.73
N ASP A 610 33.84 22.71 -36.64
CA ASP A 610 34.06 24.17 -36.64
C ASP A 610 32.74 24.95 -36.59
N LYS A 611 31.70 24.43 -37.25
CA LYS A 611 30.37 25.04 -37.29
C LYS A 611 29.71 24.99 -35.91
N ASP A 612 29.73 23.84 -35.25
CA ASP A 612 29.13 23.67 -33.92
C ASP A 612 29.87 24.54 -32.88
N ALA A 613 31.20 24.56 -32.95
CA ALA A 613 32.05 25.38 -32.10
C ALA A 613 31.76 26.88 -32.25
N LEU A 614 31.63 27.37 -33.49
CA LEU A 614 31.24 28.76 -33.76
C LEU A 614 29.83 29.06 -33.26
N GLU A 615 28.87 28.17 -33.49
CA GLU A 615 27.47 28.43 -33.11
C GLU A 615 27.29 28.49 -31.58
N ILE A 616 28.00 27.62 -30.84
CA ILE A 616 28.06 27.66 -29.38
C ILE A 616 28.66 28.97 -28.88
N LEU A 617 29.81 29.36 -29.41
CA LEU A 617 30.47 30.60 -29.03
C LEU A 617 29.61 31.81 -29.38
N HIS A 618 28.86 31.77 -30.48
CA HIS A 618 28.00 32.86 -30.87
C HIS A 618 26.80 33.01 -29.93
N LYS A 619 26.06 31.92 -29.67
CA LYS A 619 24.75 31.98 -29.01
C LYS A 619 24.77 31.80 -27.48
N ILE A 620 25.69 31.01 -26.92
CA ILE A 620 25.63 30.63 -25.50
C ILE A 620 26.35 31.65 -24.63
N ASP A 621 25.74 32.05 -23.50
CA ASP A 621 26.29 33.06 -22.60
C ASP A 621 27.70 32.70 -22.07
N ILE A 622 28.59 33.69 -22.04
CA ILE A 622 29.98 33.53 -21.62
C ILE A 622 30.11 32.99 -20.19
N SER A 623 29.20 33.40 -19.29
CA SER A 623 29.23 33.02 -17.87
C SER A 623 29.04 31.51 -17.66
N PHE A 624 28.33 30.85 -18.59
CA PHE A 624 28.19 29.41 -18.61
C PHE A 624 29.41 28.74 -19.25
N LEU A 625 29.81 29.19 -20.45
CA LEU A 625 30.91 28.60 -21.20
C LEU A 625 32.24 28.57 -20.43
N VAL A 626 32.53 29.60 -19.63
CA VAL A 626 33.74 29.65 -18.78
C VAL A 626 33.82 28.49 -17.77
N LYS A 627 32.68 27.96 -17.33
CA LYS A 627 32.60 26.87 -16.34
C LYS A 627 32.49 25.49 -16.98
N TYR A 628 32.22 25.42 -18.29
CA TYR A 628 31.99 24.16 -18.98
C TYR A 628 33.30 23.38 -19.15
N SER A 629 33.31 22.11 -18.73
CA SER A 629 34.51 21.28 -18.63
C SER A 629 35.22 21.06 -19.98
N ARG A 630 34.45 21.01 -21.07
CA ARG A 630 34.96 20.80 -22.44
C ARG A 630 35.14 22.10 -23.23
N ILE A 631 35.14 23.26 -22.58
CA ILE A 631 35.42 24.53 -23.27
C ILE A 631 36.77 24.53 -23.98
N ASN A 632 37.76 23.82 -23.42
CA ASN A 632 39.07 23.64 -24.02
C ASN A 632 39.01 22.86 -25.34
N ASP A 633 38.10 21.89 -25.47
CA ASP A 633 37.92 21.13 -26.72
C ASP A 633 37.43 22.07 -27.83
N ILE A 634 36.49 22.96 -27.48
CA ILE A 634 35.95 23.98 -28.40
C ILE A 634 37.03 24.98 -28.82
N LEU A 635 37.79 25.52 -27.85
CA LEU A 635 38.86 26.48 -28.13
C LEU A 635 40.03 25.87 -28.91
N SER A 636 40.31 24.57 -28.72
CA SER A 636 41.39 23.87 -29.41
C SER A 636 41.21 23.83 -30.93
N ILE A 637 39.96 23.84 -31.42
CA ILE A 637 39.66 23.90 -32.85
C ILE A 637 40.27 25.18 -33.44
N PHE A 638 39.98 26.34 -32.83
CA PHE A 638 40.48 27.62 -33.29
C PHE A 638 41.96 27.83 -32.98
N GLU A 639 42.48 27.27 -31.88
CA GLU A 639 43.90 27.36 -31.55
C GLU A 639 44.75 26.51 -32.51
N SER A 640 44.17 25.51 -33.18
CA SER A 640 44.89 24.76 -34.21
C SER A 640 45.08 25.55 -35.51
N GLU A 641 44.24 26.56 -35.74
CA GLU A 641 44.28 27.42 -36.93
C GLU A 641 45.46 28.41 -36.90
N ASP A 642 45.82 28.95 -38.07
CA ASP A 642 46.85 29.98 -38.18
C ASP A 642 46.31 31.37 -37.83
N VAL A 643 47.21 32.30 -37.51
CA VAL A 643 46.82 33.66 -37.09
C VAL A 643 45.96 34.38 -38.14
N ASN A 644 46.11 34.11 -39.44
CA ASN A 644 45.28 34.77 -40.46
C ASN A 644 43.85 34.21 -40.48
N ALA A 645 43.69 32.93 -40.23
CA ALA A 645 42.38 32.31 -40.04
C ALA A 645 41.67 32.90 -38.81
N LEU A 646 42.37 33.04 -37.67
CA LEU A 646 41.83 33.70 -36.47
C LEU A 646 41.39 35.14 -36.72
N LEU A 647 42.17 35.90 -37.51
CA LEU A 647 41.82 37.28 -37.86
C LEU A 647 40.55 37.39 -38.72
N SER A 648 40.20 36.31 -39.42
CA SER A 648 39.01 36.24 -40.29
C SER A 648 37.73 35.87 -39.52
N ILE A 649 37.84 35.44 -38.25
CA ILE A 649 36.70 35.19 -37.36
C ILE A 649 36.00 36.52 -37.04
N ASP A 650 34.68 36.45 -36.83
CA ASP A 650 33.90 37.60 -36.38
C ASP A 650 34.51 38.23 -35.12
N THR A 651 34.43 39.55 -35.04
CA THR A 651 35.15 40.29 -34.00
C THR A 651 34.55 40.05 -32.62
N ASP A 652 33.22 39.91 -32.52
CA ASP A 652 32.55 39.67 -31.25
C ASP A 652 32.83 38.27 -30.72
N ASP A 653 32.82 37.26 -31.61
CA ASP A 653 33.16 35.88 -31.25
C ASP A 653 34.62 35.76 -30.79
N LEU A 654 35.55 36.43 -31.48
CA LEU A 654 36.97 36.44 -31.10
C LEU A 654 37.20 37.15 -29.76
N TYR A 655 36.49 38.26 -29.49
CA TYR A 655 36.55 38.91 -28.17
C TYR A 655 36.01 38.01 -27.08
N LYS A 656 34.88 37.34 -27.33
CA LYS A 656 34.29 36.40 -26.39
C LYS A 656 35.23 35.23 -26.09
N MET A 657 35.91 34.67 -27.09
CA MET A 657 36.97 33.67 -26.87
C MET A 657 38.08 34.23 -25.97
N GLY A 658 38.54 35.46 -26.23
CA GLY A 658 39.54 36.14 -25.41
C GLY A 658 39.10 36.33 -23.96
N ASP A 659 37.86 36.75 -23.74
CA ASP A 659 37.27 36.94 -22.41
C ASP A 659 37.10 35.60 -21.67
N ILE A 660 36.72 34.52 -22.38
CA ILE A 660 36.67 33.16 -21.82
C ILE A 660 38.06 32.75 -21.34
N ILE A 661 39.06 32.89 -22.20
CA ILE A 661 40.46 32.52 -21.88
C ILE A 661 40.99 33.32 -20.69
N GLN A 662 40.70 34.62 -20.64
CA GLN A 662 41.08 35.49 -19.54
C GLN A 662 40.42 35.06 -18.23
N THR A 663 39.09 34.83 -18.26
CA THR A 663 38.29 34.54 -17.07
C THR A 663 38.61 33.16 -16.51
N ALA A 664 38.76 32.16 -17.37
CA ALA A 664 39.18 30.80 -17.01
C ALA A 664 40.68 30.67 -16.68
N LYS A 665 41.48 31.72 -16.93
CA LYS A 665 42.93 31.78 -16.69
C LYS A 665 43.72 30.68 -17.43
N ILE A 666 43.33 30.41 -18.67
CA ILE A 666 43.89 29.37 -19.55
C ILE A 666 44.72 29.96 -20.71
N GLY A 667 45.23 31.18 -20.55
CA GLY A 667 45.94 31.90 -21.62
C GLY A 667 47.24 31.24 -22.10
N GLU A 668 47.94 30.50 -21.23
CA GLU A 668 49.12 29.72 -21.64
C GLU A 668 48.76 28.50 -22.51
N THR A 669 47.54 27.98 -22.38
CA THR A 669 47.05 26.85 -23.18
C THR A 669 46.58 27.31 -24.56
N PHE A 670 46.02 28.52 -24.65
CA PHE A 670 45.49 29.10 -25.89
C PHE A 670 46.15 30.45 -26.22
N PRO A 671 47.49 30.48 -26.37
CA PRO A 671 48.23 31.73 -26.51
C PRO A 671 47.92 32.45 -27.83
N LYS A 672 47.64 31.74 -28.92
CA LYS A 672 47.36 32.36 -30.23
C LYS A 672 46.04 33.12 -30.19
N ILE A 673 44.96 32.47 -29.79
CA ILE A 673 43.65 33.12 -29.69
C ILE A 673 43.74 34.32 -28.74
N TYR A 674 44.35 34.14 -27.56
CA TYR A 674 44.36 35.17 -26.53
C TYR A 674 45.11 36.44 -26.96
N ILE A 675 46.29 36.28 -27.55
CA ILE A 675 47.09 37.40 -28.04
C ILE A 675 46.37 38.12 -29.19
N VAL A 676 45.79 37.39 -30.14
CA VAL A 676 45.10 37.97 -31.29
C VAL A 676 43.84 38.72 -30.82
N ALA A 677 43.05 38.13 -29.93
CA ALA A 677 41.85 38.74 -29.35
C ALA A 677 42.17 40.04 -28.59
N ILE A 678 43.13 39.99 -27.65
CA ILE A 678 43.55 41.19 -26.88
C ILE A 678 44.11 42.27 -27.80
N SER A 679 44.90 41.89 -28.81
CA SER A 679 45.50 42.85 -29.73
C SER A 679 44.45 43.52 -30.61
N LYS A 680 43.46 42.76 -31.11
CA LYS A 680 42.36 43.33 -31.89
C LYS A 680 41.49 44.24 -31.02
N ASN A 681 41.11 43.78 -29.82
CA ASN A 681 40.33 44.56 -28.86
C ASN A 681 41.04 45.87 -28.49
N THR A 682 42.32 45.80 -28.14
CA THR A 682 43.10 47.00 -27.79
C THR A 682 43.21 47.96 -28.96
N LEU A 683 43.44 47.45 -30.17
CA LEU A 683 43.52 48.30 -31.35
C LEU A 683 42.20 49.06 -31.59
N ASP A 684 41.06 48.42 -31.36
CA ASP A 684 39.75 49.03 -31.50
C ASP A 684 39.46 50.03 -30.36
N LEU A 685 39.83 49.74 -29.11
CA LEU A 685 39.70 50.70 -28.01
C LEU A 685 40.55 51.97 -28.23
N VAL A 686 41.78 51.83 -28.71
CA VAL A 686 42.66 52.98 -28.96
C VAL A 686 42.14 53.84 -30.12
N LYS A 687 41.53 53.24 -31.16
CA LYS A 687 40.82 54.01 -32.20
C LYS A 687 39.68 54.86 -31.64
N HIS A 688 39.09 54.46 -30.51
CA HIS A 688 38.03 55.18 -29.80
C HIS A 688 38.57 56.12 -28.70
N ASN A 689 39.84 56.54 -28.81
CA ASN A 689 40.53 57.48 -27.91
C ASN A 689 40.79 56.97 -26.49
N GLU A 690 40.87 55.65 -26.28
CA GLU A 690 41.40 55.14 -25.03
C GLU A 690 42.93 55.29 -24.93
N ASP A 691 43.41 55.46 -23.70
CA ASP A 691 44.82 55.70 -23.38
C ASP A 691 45.67 54.43 -23.60
N PHE A 692 46.48 54.43 -24.66
CA PHE A 692 47.33 53.30 -25.04
C PHE A 692 48.26 52.85 -23.92
N SER A 693 48.76 53.77 -23.10
CA SER A 693 49.67 53.45 -21.98
C SER A 693 49.02 52.54 -20.93
N LYS A 694 47.70 52.63 -20.75
CA LYS A 694 46.94 51.78 -19.81
C LYS A 694 46.57 50.44 -20.42
N LEU A 695 46.41 50.39 -21.73
CA LEU A 695 45.99 49.19 -22.45
C LEU A 695 47.15 48.24 -22.73
N ILE A 696 48.33 48.75 -23.08
CA ILE A 696 49.51 47.93 -23.38
C ILE A 696 49.95 47.07 -22.17
N ILE A 697 49.65 47.51 -20.95
CA ILE A 697 49.91 46.76 -19.71
C ILE A 697 49.09 45.46 -19.65
N ARG A 698 47.93 45.40 -20.32
CA ARG A 698 47.04 44.22 -20.34
C ARG A 698 47.51 43.12 -21.27
N PHE A 699 48.54 43.36 -22.09
CA PHE A 699 49.03 42.38 -23.03
C PHE A 699 49.68 41.20 -22.30
N PRO A 700 49.36 39.96 -22.71
CA PRO A 700 49.99 38.78 -22.15
C PRO A 700 51.40 38.58 -22.71
N ASP A 701 52.28 37.97 -21.91
CA ASP A 701 53.67 37.66 -22.29
C ASP A 701 53.78 36.31 -23.03
N TYR A 702 52.89 36.06 -23.99
CA TYR A 702 52.75 34.75 -24.66
C TYR A 702 53.28 34.72 -26.09
N VAL A 703 53.83 35.83 -26.58
CA VAL A 703 54.26 35.95 -27.99
C VAL A 703 55.41 34.99 -28.31
N SER A 704 56.19 34.60 -27.30
CA SER A 704 57.21 33.56 -27.36
C SER A 704 56.67 32.14 -27.58
N LEU A 705 55.39 31.89 -27.27
CA LEU A 705 54.72 30.60 -27.43
C LEU A 705 54.21 30.37 -28.86
N LEU A 706 54.19 31.42 -29.70
CA LEU A 706 53.79 31.33 -31.10
C LEU A 706 54.82 30.53 -31.91
N ASP A 707 54.36 29.81 -32.93
CA ASP A 707 55.28 29.27 -33.93
C ASP A 707 55.82 30.39 -34.84
N LYS A 708 56.84 30.05 -35.65
CA LYS A 708 57.49 31.04 -36.52
C LYS A 708 56.56 31.65 -37.59
N LYS A 709 55.58 30.90 -38.10
CA LYS A 709 54.64 31.36 -39.14
C LYS A 709 53.61 32.30 -38.51
N ASP A 710 53.05 31.90 -37.38
CA ASP A 710 52.05 32.65 -36.62
C ASP A 710 52.64 33.93 -36.03
N TYR A 711 53.84 33.86 -35.45
CA TYR A 711 54.55 35.04 -34.94
C TYR A 711 54.76 36.11 -36.03
N ARG A 712 55.15 35.69 -37.25
CA ARG A 712 55.32 36.63 -38.36
C ARG A 712 53.98 37.24 -38.79
N SER A 713 52.92 36.44 -38.87
CA SER A 713 51.59 36.91 -39.24
C SER A 713 51.06 37.91 -38.20
N TYR A 714 51.25 37.59 -36.92
CA TYR A 714 50.92 38.46 -35.79
C TYR A 714 51.65 39.81 -35.86
N LEU A 715 52.98 39.80 -36.02
CA LEU A 715 53.74 41.05 -36.14
C LEU A 715 53.32 41.88 -37.36
N ASN A 716 53.13 41.24 -38.52
CA ASN A 716 52.70 41.92 -39.74
C ASN A 716 51.34 42.62 -39.56
N GLU A 717 50.43 42.01 -38.81
CA GLU A 717 49.09 42.56 -38.61
C GLU A 717 49.06 43.70 -37.59
N PHE A 718 49.77 43.53 -36.46
CA PHE A 718 49.58 44.39 -35.29
C PHE A 718 50.70 45.42 -35.04
N LEU A 719 51.97 45.10 -35.31
CA LEU A 719 53.11 45.93 -34.86
C LEU A 719 53.04 47.35 -35.47
N ALA A 720 52.95 47.47 -36.79
CA ALA A 720 52.85 48.75 -37.48
C ALA A 720 51.68 49.61 -37.01
N ARG A 721 50.55 48.98 -36.64
CA ARG A 721 49.34 49.68 -36.19
C ARG A 721 49.51 50.22 -34.78
N PHE A 722 50.08 49.46 -33.86
CA PHE A 722 50.38 49.95 -32.51
C PHE A 722 51.47 51.01 -32.47
N LEU A 723 52.47 50.90 -33.36
CA LEU A 723 53.44 51.97 -33.59
C LEU A 723 52.77 53.27 -34.07
N GLY A 724 51.52 53.25 -34.53
CA GLY A 724 50.73 54.44 -34.81
C GLY A 724 50.32 55.23 -33.56
N TYR A 725 50.23 54.56 -32.40
CA TYR A 725 49.63 55.12 -31.17
C TYR A 725 50.62 55.44 -30.05
N VAL A 726 51.80 54.82 -30.04
CA VAL A 726 52.91 55.11 -29.10
C VAL A 726 53.19 56.62 -28.93
N SER A 727 52.94 57.21 -27.78
CA SER A 727 53.08 58.65 -27.56
C SER A 727 54.39 59.04 -26.86
N SER A 728 55.12 58.07 -26.30
CA SER A 728 56.34 58.26 -25.52
C SER A 728 57.34 57.11 -25.70
N GLU A 729 58.57 57.32 -25.24
CA GLU A 729 59.61 56.30 -25.13
C GLU A 729 59.20 55.13 -24.24
N LYS A 730 58.49 55.40 -23.13
CA LYS A 730 58.04 54.36 -22.20
C LYS A 730 56.99 53.44 -22.80
N GLU A 731 56.06 53.99 -23.59
CA GLU A 731 55.09 53.19 -24.34
C GLU A 731 55.76 52.36 -25.44
N LEU A 732 56.82 52.89 -26.06
CA LEU A 732 57.61 52.14 -27.04
C LEU A 732 58.32 50.95 -26.39
N VAL A 733 58.94 51.16 -25.23
CA VAL A 733 59.57 50.11 -24.42
C VAL A 733 58.53 49.05 -24.03
N ALA A 734 57.38 49.47 -23.52
CA ALA A 734 56.30 48.55 -23.17
C ALA A 734 55.82 47.71 -24.37
N LEU A 735 55.68 48.33 -25.55
CA LEU A 735 55.34 47.62 -26.79
C LEU A 735 56.43 46.61 -27.16
N PHE A 736 57.71 46.97 -27.05
CA PHE A 736 58.82 46.08 -27.36
C PHE A 736 58.85 44.87 -26.43
N ASN A 737 58.62 45.08 -25.13
CA ASN A 737 58.57 44.01 -24.15
C ASN A 737 57.45 43.01 -24.47
N LYS A 738 56.29 43.50 -24.94
CA LYS A 738 55.13 42.65 -25.24
C LYS A 738 55.18 41.97 -26.62
N PHE A 739 55.85 42.57 -27.59
CA PHE A 739 55.88 42.06 -28.98
C PHE A 739 57.17 41.33 -29.35
N SER A 740 58.23 41.50 -28.56
CA SER A 740 59.48 40.80 -28.82
C SER A 740 59.44 39.35 -28.33
N SER A 741 60.21 38.50 -28.98
CA SER A 741 60.37 37.09 -28.63
C SER A 741 61.84 36.75 -28.69
N ASP A 742 62.39 36.21 -27.59
CA ASP A 742 63.78 35.74 -27.53
C ASP A 742 64.07 34.62 -28.54
N THR A 743 63.05 33.84 -28.91
CA THR A 743 63.19 32.80 -29.94
C THR A 743 63.30 33.39 -31.35
N TYR A 744 62.68 34.54 -31.59
CA TYR A 744 62.53 35.14 -32.92
C TYR A 744 62.99 36.61 -32.99
N GLU A 745 63.98 36.98 -32.19
CA GLU A 745 64.48 38.36 -32.04
C GLU A 745 64.79 39.04 -33.37
N LYS A 746 65.49 38.32 -34.27
CA LYS A 746 65.86 38.83 -35.60
C LYS A 746 64.64 39.16 -36.46
N TYR A 747 63.50 38.49 -36.25
CA TYR A 747 62.26 38.77 -36.97
C TYR A 747 61.57 40.00 -36.43
N PHE A 748 61.49 40.14 -35.10
CA PHE A 748 60.93 41.34 -34.46
C PHE A 748 61.61 42.60 -34.97
N TYR A 749 62.94 42.65 -34.84
CA TYR A 749 63.70 43.83 -35.20
C TYR A 749 63.61 44.14 -36.71
N LYS A 750 63.70 43.09 -37.54
CA LYS A 750 63.53 43.26 -38.99
C LYS A 750 62.16 43.87 -39.31
N GLN A 751 61.08 43.32 -38.72
CA GLN A 751 59.73 43.83 -38.92
C GLN A 751 59.61 45.27 -38.43
N TYR A 752 60.11 45.60 -37.25
CA TYR A 752 60.15 46.97 -36.73
C TYR A 752 60.79 47.95 -37.71
N THR A 753 61.96 47.60 -38.27
CA THR A 753 62.62 48.48 -39.26
C THR A 753 61.90 48.58 -40.60
N ASP A 754 61.21 47.52 -41.02
CA ASP A 754 60.39 47.52 -42.23
C ASP A 754 59.13 48.36 -42.02
N ASP A 755 58.49 48.25 -40.86
CA ASP A 755 57.35 49.08 -40.43
C ASP A 755 57.75 50.56 -40.34
N LEU A 756 58.92 50.90 -39.79
CA LEU A 756 59.43 52.28 -39.80
C LEU A 756 59.54 52.84 -41.23
N LYS A 757 59.96 52.02 -42.22
CA LYS A 757 60.02 52.47 -43.63
C LYS A 757 58.62 52.68 -44.20
N ILE A 758 57.65 51.86 -43.81
CA ILE A 758 56.25 52.00 -44.22
C ILE A 758 55.66 53.27 -43.60
N ILE A 759 55.82 53.46 -42.28
CA ILE A 759 55.37 54.64 -41.55
C ILE A 759 56.00 55.91 -42.12
N LYS A 760 57.28 55.90 -42.49
CA LYS A 760 57.93 57.05 -43.15
C LYS A 760 57.21 57.48 -44.44
N LYS A 761 56.71 56.52 -45.23
CA LYS A 761 55.95 56.80 -46.46
C LYS A 761 54.58 57.38 -46.17
N VAL A 762 53.97 57.02 -45.04
CA VAL A 762 52.61 57.45 -44.64
C VAL A 762 52.65 58.78 -43.88
N SER A 763 53.55 58.92 -42.91
CA SER A 763 53.72 60.11 -42.07
C SER A 763 55.18 60.26 -41.64
N GLU A 764 55.88 61.19 -42.29
CA GLU A 764 57.28 61.51 -41.96
C GLU A 764 57.40 62.05 -40.52
N ALA A 765 56.41 62.81 -40.04
CA ALA A 765 56.38 63.33 -38.68
C ALA A 765 56.32 62.19 -37.65
N ARG A 766 55.44 61.21 -37.87
CA ARG A 766 55.29 60.05 -36.97
C ARG A 766 56.54 59.18 -36.95
N TRP A 767 57.10 58.92 -38.12
CA TRP A 767 58.36 58.20 -38.24
C TRP A 767 59.50 58.89 -37.47
N MET A 768 59.61 60.22 -37.59
CA MET A 768 60.59 61.00 -36.83
C MET A 768 60.39 60.87 -35.32
N ASP A 769 59.14 60.93 -34.83
CA ASP A 769 58.86 60.82 -33.41
C ASP A 769 59.19 59.42 -32.87
N LEU A 770 58.88 58.34 -33.60
CA LEU A 770 59.27 56.98 -33.22
C LEU A 770 60.79 56.78 -33.17
N LEU A 771 61.55 57.38 -34.09
CA LEU A 771 63.01 57.35 -34.04
C LEU A 771 63.54 58.08 -32.80
N VAL A 772 62.97 59.23 -32.48
CA VAL A 772 63.31 59.98 -31.25
C VAL A 772 62.97 59.16 -30.02
N TYR A 773 61.79 58.53 -29.94
CA TYR A 773 61.42 57.67 -28.83
C TYR A 773 62.33 56.45 -28.68
N THR A 774 62.77 55.85 -29.80
CA THR A 774 63.74 54.75 -29.77
C THR A 774 65.09 55.22 -29.25
N CYS A 775 65.59 56.37 -29.72
CA CYS A 775 66.84 56.96 -29.23
C CYS A 775 66.74 57.30 -27.73
N LEU A 776 65.63 57.88 -27.28
CA LEU A 776 65.39 58.18 -25.87
C LEU A 776 65.40 56.91 -25.03
N ALA A 777 64.67 55.87 -25.43
CA ALA A 777 64.63 54.59 -24.73
C ALA A 777 66.04 53.95 -24.58
N ILE A 778 66.88 54.03 -25.63
CA ILE A 778 68.26 53.53 -25.60
C ILE A 778 69.14 54.39 -24.68
N ILE A 779 69.09 55.73 -24.81
CA ILE A 779 69.98 56.65 -24.08
C ILE A 779 69.65 56.68 -22.60
N LEU A 780 68.36 56.65 -22.26
CA LEU A 780 67.87 56.66 -20.88
C LEU A 780 68.04 55.29 -20.20
N ASN A 781 68.49 54.28 -20.94
CA ASN A 781 68.79 52.93 -20.48
C ASN A 781 67.60 52.31 -19.73
N GLU A 782 66.40 52.49 -20.28
CA GLU A 782 65.15 52.20 -19.57
C GLU A 782 64.80 50.71 -19.53
N ASP A 783 65.36 49.86 -20.41
CA ASP A 783 65.04 48.42 -20.48
C ASP A 783 66.07 47.57 -21.26
N GLU A 784 66.37 46.36 -20.77
CA GLU A 784 67.28 45.38 -21.40
C GLU A 784 66.83 44.96 -22.81
N VAL A 785 65.51 44.91 -23.06
CA VAL A 785 64.95 44.53 -24.36
C VAL A 785 65.34 45.53 -25.45
N VAL A 786 65.34 46.83 -25.14
CA VAL A 786 65.72 47.88 -26.11
C VAL A 786 67.24 47.91 -26.32
N GLU A 787 68.04 47.69 -25.28
CA GLU A 787 69.50 47.60 -25.37
C GLU A 787 69.93 46.49 -26.35
N LYS A 788 69.28 45.34 -26.28
CA LYS A 788 69.50 44.18 -27.15
C LYS A 788 69.40 44.51 -28.65
N TYR A 789 68.52 45.42 -29.03
CA TYR A 789 68.30 45.84 -30.42
C TYR A 789 69.10 47.09 -30.84
N THR A 790 69.83 47.71 -29.91
CA THR A 790 70.63 48.92 -30.16
C THR A 790 71.64 48.76 -31.30
N PRO A 791 72.40 47.65 -31.44
CA PRO A 791 73.36 47.49 -32.53
C PRO A 791 72.71 47.55 -33.91
N ASP A 792 71.55 46.90 -34.06
CA ASP A 792 70.83 46.88 -35.33
C ASP A 792 70.11 48.22 -35.58
N PHE A 793 69.66 48.93 -34.54
CA PHE A 793 69.09 50.27 -34.63
C PHE A 793 70.11 51.33 -35.05
N ASN A 794 71.33 51.25 -34.51
CA ASN A 794 72.44 52.08 -34.97
C ASN A 794 72.72 51.87 -36.47
N HIS A 795 72.60 50.64 -36.98
CA HIS A 795 72.73 50.37 -38.41
C HIS A 795 71.58 50.99 -39.24
N TYR A 796 70.37 51.06 -38.68
CA TYR A 796 69.26 51.79 -39.31
C TYR A 796 69.54 53.30 -39.34
N LEU A 797 69.99 53.89 -38.23
CA LEU A 797 70.35 55.31 -38.13
C LEU A 797 71.47 55.69 -39.11
N LYS A 798 72.51 54.85 -39.27
CA LYS A 798 73.61 55.05 -40.24
C LYS A 798 73.14 55.13 -41.70
N LYS A 799 71.98 54.57 -42.02
CA LYS A 799 71.40 54.59 -43.38
C LYS A 799 70.50 55.80 -43.64
N LEU A 800 70.24 56.63 -42.63
CA LEU A 800 69.49 57.86 -42.80
C LEU A 800 70.27 58.89 -43.60
N LYS A 801 69.55 59.79 -44.28
CA LYS A 801 70.22 60.94 -44.90
C LYS A 801 70.84 61.82 -43.80
N PRO A 802 71.97 62.52 -44.05
CA PRO A 802 72.60 63.37 -43.05
C PRO A 802 71.66 64.39 -42.40
N GLU A 803 70.74 64.96 -43.19
CA GLU A 803 69.72 65.91 -42.72
C GLU A 803 68.66 65.27 -41.81
N GLU A 804 68.30 64.01 -42.08
CA GLU A 804 67.34 63.25 -41.27
C GLU A 804 67.98 62.85 -39.94
N PHE A 805 69.22 62.35 -39.97
CA PHE A 805 69.99 62.00 -38.78
C PHE A 805 70.15 63.21 -37.85
N SER A 806 70.59 64.36 -38.39
CA SER A 806 70.77 65.60 -37.62
C SER A 806 69.47 66.09 -36.98
N LYS A 807 68.32 65.85 -37.62
CA LYS A 807 67.00 66.20 -37.07
C LYS A 807 66.60 65.27 -35.92
N VAL A 808 66.87 63.97 -36.04
CA VAL A 808 66.61 62.98 -34.97
C VAL A 808 67.46 63.31 -33.75
N GLU A 809 68.77 63.55 -33.96
CA GLU A 809 69.73 63.94 -32.92
C GLU A 809 69.24 65.16 -32.15
N ARG A 810 69.02 66.29 -32.83
CA ARG A 810 68.54 67.53 -32.18
C ARG A 810 67.21 67.37 -31.44
N LYS A 811 66.24 66.66 -32.04
CA LYS A 811 64.94 66.43 -31.39
C LYS A 811 65.06 65.55 -30.15
N THR A 812 66.00 64.60 -30.16
CA THR A 812 66.29 63.73 -29.01
C THR A 812 66.97 64.54 -27.91
N GLU A 813 68.00 65.33 -28.24
CA GLU A 813 68.72 66.19 -27.29
C GLU A 813 67.81 67.15 -26.52
N VAL A 814 66.83 67.76 -27.21
CA VAL A 814 65.85 68.67 -26.58
C VAL A 814 64.98 67.98 -25.53
N LYS A 815 64.74 66.68 -25.67
CA LYS A 815 63.92 65.88 -24.75
C LYS A 815 64.73 65.20 -23.65
N LEU A 816 66.06 65.23 -23.70
CA LEU A 816 66.92 64.62 -22.69
C LEU A 816 67.06 65.51 -21.45
N PRO A 817 67.11 64.92 -20.24
CA PRO A 817 67.51 65.63 -19.02
C PRO A 817 68.92 66.26 -19.17
N PRO A 818 69.18 67.44 -18.58
CA PRO A 818 70.41 68.21 -18.80
C PRO A 818 71.73 67.55 -18.35
N ASN A 819 71.66 66.38 -17.68
CA ASN A 819 72.81 65.68 -17.10
C ASN A 819 73.14 64.34 -17.80
N ILE A 820 72.51 64.03 -18.95
CA ILE A 820 72.72 62.76 -19.67
C ILE A 820 73.67 62.95 -20.86
N ASP A 821 74.65 62.05 -21.00
CA ASP A 821 75.71 62.10 -22.00
C ASP A 821 75.18 61.72 -23.40
N THR A 822 75.31 62.61 -24.39
CA THR A 822 74.83 62.44 -25.77
C THR A 822 75.81 61.70 -26.69
N LYS A 823 76.91 61.13 -26.14
CA LYS A 823 77.88 60.28 -26.87
C LYS A 823 77.26 59.10 -27.63
N PHE A 824 75.99 58.77 -27.41
CA PHE A 824 75.25 57.80 -28.22
C PHE A 824 75.29 58.13 -29.72
N PHE A 825 75.04 59.39 -30.13
CA PHE A 825 75.01 59.76 -31.54
C PHE A 825 76.40 59.76 -32.18
N GLU A 826 77.44 60.12 -31.42
CA GLU A 826 78.84 60.00 -31.84
C GLU A 826 79.22 58.53 -32.09
N LYS A 827 78.89 57.63 -31.15
CA LYS A 827 79.10 56.17 -31.29
C LYS A 827 78.26 55.55 -32.41
N ALA A 828 77.04 56.04 -32.61
CA ALA A 828 76.16 55.59 -33.69
C ALA A 828 76.72 55.97 -35.08
N LEU A 829 77.67 56.89 -35.20
CA LEU A 829 78.34 57.28 -36.46
C LEU A 829 79.77 56.73 -36.62
N GLU A 830 80.36 56.12 -35.58
CA GLU A 830 81.67 55.49 -35.69
C GLU A 830 81.68 54.39 -36.77
N LYS A 831 82.72 54.39 -37.62
CA LYS A 831 82.94 53.34 -38.63
C LYS A 831 83.11 52.01 -37.91
N GLU A 832 82.24 51.03 -38.19
CA GLU A 832 82.35 49.66 -37.67
C GLU A 832 83.78 49.16 -37.88
N SER A 833 84.44 48.72 -36.80
CA SER A 833 85.73 48.05 -36.93
C SER A 833 85.53 46.73 -37.67
N PHE A 834 86.58 46.25 -38.34
CA PHE A 834 86.55 45.00 -39.11
C PHE A 834 86.06 43.79 -38.27
N THR A 835 86.25 43.83 -36.94
CA THR A 835 85.76 42.83 -35.99
C THR A 835 84.23 42.76 -35.86
N ASP A 836 83.51 43.89 -35.97
CA ASP A 836 82.04 43.91 -35.84
C ASP A 836 81.34 43.34 -37.08
N LYS A 837 81.95 43.49 -38.25
CA LYS A 837 81.46 42.89 -39.52
C LYS A 837 81.58 41.36 -39.54
N VAL A 838 82.58 40.81 -38.85
CA VAL A 838 82.87 39.37 -38.85
C VAL A 838 82.09 38.63 -37.75
N GLY A 839 81.82 39.27 -36.60
CA GLY A 839 80.98 38.70 -35.54
C GLY A 839 79.56 38.34 -35.99
N ARG A 840 79.02 39.05 -37.00
CA ARG A 840 77.70 38.76 -37.59
C ARG A 840 77.67 37.53 -38.51
N PHE A 841 78.82 37.02 -38.97
CA PHE A 841 78.89 35.84 -39.83
C PHE A 841 78.88 34.51 -39.06
N PHE A 842 79.27 34.53 -37.77
CA PHE A 842 79.46 33.32 -36.94
C PHE A 842 78.37 33.05 -35.91
N ARG A 843 77.31 33.88 -35.85
CA ARG A 843 76.04 33.56 -35.16
C ARG A 843 74.94 33.28 -36.20
N ARG A 844 75.09 32.20 -36.96
CA ARG A 844 74.08 31.69 -37.89
C ARG A 844 73.09 30.80 -37.15
#